data_AF-A0A6M0PAG6-F1
#
_entry.id   AF-A0A6M0PAG6-F1
#
_cell.length_a   1.000
_cell.length_b   1.000
_cell.length_c   1.000
_cell.angle_alpha   90.00
_cell.angle_beta   90.00
_cell.angle_gamma   90.00
#
_symmetry.space_group_name_H-M   'P 1'
#
loop_
_entity.id
_entity.type
_entity.pdbx_description
1 polymer ?
#
loop_
_entity_poly.entity_id
_entity_poly.type
_entity_poly.pdbx_seq_one_letter_code
_entity_poly.pdbx_strand_id
1 'polypeptide(L)'
;MTQDKEWIQEQERVDYTISKMKEEKETLLARSKSVQGEAKEIRNTFWDDVTVNFDEPDDVIETYASVTQQAELLAERERSYGHMEEEIKTLDRLIYSPYFARVDFHEGEEPPESIYIGISSYLDGDEYLVYDWRAPISSIYYDGVPGPVSYQAPDGVREGIMDLKRQFLIRSGKIQALFDTGVSIGDEMLQEILGSQADTHMKNIVATIQKEQNQIIRNVSSNLLFVQGAAGSGKTSVALQRIAYLLYRYRDSLHSEQIVLFSPNQLFNHYISKVLPELGEQNMVQTTFLEYTQHHVGPSLKVESLLEQMEESLTEEETNERAQSIEIKGSLRFFHEIGEYAKQLLKGGIVFRDIRFKGEVIISKEEIADLFYQYEDRYSLPNRFQLVTKQLLKRLQEVAKNERKKPWVEEEIELLDRKQFQEAYRYAAKRVRKDKDDFKGHDYEKEFLAKKIVNHRFRKIRKYIKQYRYFNINAQYLQFLKQKGESVLIKQTLTAFRNGTLLFEDTVPYMYLLDLLTGKKPSNSIKYVFIDEIQDYSPIQLAYMRFLFPYSKFTMLGDLNQSIFGSATNSPLKMAHEIFGEEKAEIVYLTKSYRSTSAITKFTKELLPNGEKIDWFERPGELPIVTIASNSGDAIEKIKKHAKMLAQKSSSVALIGKSKRQCEKVYEQLKDELDVTLIDKEYSELPEGMIILPSYLAKGLEFDSVIILDASNKTYAKESERTLLYTVCTRAMHHLVLVVNEQPSTLLDVVPKELYVIE
;
A
#
# COMPACT_ATOMS: atom_id res chain seq x y z
N MET A 1 -36.48 1.21 -30.01
CA MET A 1 -36.73 -0.10 -30.64
C MET A 1 -35.44 -0.81 -31.05
N THR A 2 -34.42 -0.13 -31.58
CA THR A 2 -33.11 -0.74 -31.92
C THR A 2 -32.23 -1.04 -30.69
N GLN A 3 -32.18 -0.13 -29.71
CA GLN A 3 -31.31 -0.26 -28.53
C GLN A 3 -31.72 -1.40 -27.57
N ASP A 4 -33.03 -1.63 -27.37
CA ASP A 4 -33.52 -2.77 -26.56
C ASP A 4 -33.19 -4.12 -27.22
N LYS A 5 -33.14 -4.17 -28.56
CA LYS A 5 -32.85 -5.40 -29.30
C LYS A 5 -31.37 -5.77 -29.22
N GLU A 6 -30.48 -4.78 -29.32
CA GLU A 6 -29.03 -5.00 -29.11
C GLU A 6 -28.74 -5.43 -27.67
N TRP A 7 -29.38 -4.80 -26.68
CA TRP A 7 -29.21 -5.18 -25.28
C TRP A 7 -29.57 -6.66 -25.03
N ILE A 8 -30.68 -7.12 -25.60
CA ILE A 8 -31.12 -8.52 -25.48
C ILE A 8 -30.10 -9.46 -26.13
N GLN A 9 -29.62 -9.15 -27.34
CA GLN A 9 -28.63 -9.97 -28.05
C GLN A 9 -27.32 -10.09 -27.28
N GLU A 10 -26.84 -8.98 -26.71
CA GLU A 10 -25.61 -8.98 -25.92
C GLU A 10 -25.80 -9.75 -24.60
N GLN A 11 -26.96 -9.62 -23.95
CA GLN A 11 -27.27 -10.41 -22.75
C GLN A 11 -27.33 -11.91 -23.06
N GLU A 12 -27.92 -12.31 -24.19
CA GLU A 12 -27.93 -13.72 -24.64
C GLU A 12 -26.50 -14.25 -24.86
N ARG A 13 -25.59 -13.42 -25.41
CA ARG A 13 -24.17 -13.78 -25.57
C ARG A 13 -23.45 -13.93 -24.23
N VAL A 14 -23.72 -13.04 -23.26
CA VAL A 14 -23.21 -13.15 -21.88
C VAL A 14 -23.67 -14.46 -21.25
N ASP A 15 -24.96 -14.77 -21.34
CA ASP A 15 -25.54 -15.98 -20.77
C ASP A 15 -24.94 -17.26 -21.39
N TYR A 16 -24.76 -17.27 -22.72
CA TYR A 16 -24.08 -18.35 -23.43
C TYR A 16 -22.65 -18.56 -22.92
N THR A 17 -21.86 -17.49 -22.86
CA THR A 17 -20.44 -17.54 -22.44
C THR A 17 -20.32 -18.06 -21.01
N ILE A 18 -21.17 -17.57 -20.09
CA ILE A 18 -21.20 -18.01 -18.69
C ILE A 18 -21.61 -19.47 -18.56
N SER A 19 -22.55 -19.94 -19.39
CA SER A 19 -23.00 -21.34 -19.36
C SER A 19 -21.85 -22.31 -19.67
N LYS A 20 -21.01 -21.98 -20.67
CA LYS A 20 -19.82 -22.75 -21.05
C LYS A 20 -18.76 -22.76 -19.96
N MET A 21 -18.45 -21.58 -19.40
CA MET A 21 -17.50 -21.47 -18.29
C MET A 21 -17.95 -22.26 -17.04
N LYS A 22 -19.26 -22.31 -16.75
CA LYS A 22 -19.80 -23.11 -15.64
C LYS A 22 -19.65 -24.61 -15.88
N GLU A 23 -19.94 -25.10 -17.09
CA GLU A 23 -19.76 -26.50 -17.47
C GLU A 23 -18.30 -26.96 -17.32
N GLU A 24 -17.37 -26.13 -17.79
CA GLU A 24 -15.94 -26.38 -17.66
C GLU A 24 -15.48 -26.35 -16.19
N LYS A 25 -15.95 -25.36 -15.42
CA LYS A 25 -15.66 -25.25 -13.98
C LYS A 25 -16.12 -26.48 -13.22
N GLU A 26 -17.32 -27.01 -13.49
CA GLU A 26 -17.81 -28.23 -12.85
C GLU A 26 -16.91 -29.44 -13.16
N THR A 27 -16.47 -29.55 -14.41
CA THR A 27 -15.53 -30.59 -14.86
C THR A 27 -14.18 -30.49 -14.15
N LEU A 28 -13.62 -29.28 -14.06
CA LEU A 28 -12.37 -29.00 -13.34
C LEU A 28 -12.49 -29.24 -11.83
N LEU A 29 -13.61 -28.87 -11.21
CA LEU A 29 -13.86 -29.14 -9.79
C LEU A 29 -13.90 -30.65 -9.48
N ALA A 30 -14.52 -31.45 -10.37
CA ALA A 30 -14.53 -32.90 -10.23
C ALA A 30 -13.11 -33.48 -10.34
N ARG A 31 -12.33 -33.03 -11.33
CA ARG A 31 -10.94 -33.46 -11.53
C ARG A 31 -10.03 -33.04 -10.38
N SER A 32 -10.16 -31.81 -9.88
CA SER A 32 -9.41 -31.27 -8.74
C SER A 32 -9.62 -32.11 -7.48
N LYS A 33 -10.86 -32.52 -7.19
CA LYS A 33 -11.17 -33.43 -6.06
C LYS A 33 -10.48 -34.79 -6.20
N SER A 34 -10.42 -35.35 -7.42
CA SER A 34 -9.69 -36.60 -7.68
C SER A 34 -8.20 -36.44 -7.39
N VAL A 35 -7.56 -35.42 -7.96
CA VAL A 35 -6.12 -35.17 -7.79
C VAL A 35 -5.76 -34.88 -6.33
N GLN A 36 -6.61 -34.14 -5.61
CA GLN A 36 -6.44 -33.91 -4.17
C GLN A 36 -6.54 -35.22 -3.36
N GLY A 37 -7.47 -36.11 -3.74
CA GLY A 37 -7.60 -37.45 -3.17
C GLY A 37 -6.34 -38.27 -3.38
N GLU A 38 -5.82 -38.31 -4.61
CA GLU A 38 -4.59 -39.02 -4.97
C GLU A 38 -3.36 -38.47 -4.21
N ALA A 39 -3.19 -37.14 -4.13
CA ALA A 39 -2.11 -36.53 -3.36
C ALA A 39 -2.19 -36.89 -1.86
N LYS A 40 -3.41 -36.93 -1.30
CA LYS A 40 -3.65 -37.33 0.08
C LYS A 40 -3.35 -38.81 0.31
N GLU A 41 -3.68 -39.67 -0.65
CA GLU A 41 -3.38 -41.10 -0.63
C GLU A 41 -1.88 -41.37 -0.68
N ILE A 42 -1.15 -40.74 -1.61
CA ILE A 42 0.33 -40.79 -1.69
C ILE A 42 0.95 -40.34 -0.37
N ARG A 43 0.45 -39.24 0.21
CA ARG A 43 0.96 -38.74 1.50
C ARG A 43 0.72 -39.72 2.66
N ASN A 44 -0.40 -40.43 2.65
CA ASN A 44 -0.73 -41.40 3.69
C ASN A 44 0.09 -42.69 3.55
N THR A 45 0.32 -43.14 2.32
CA THR A 45 1.08 -44.37 1.98
C THR A 45 2.58 -44.12 1.82
N PHE A 46 3.04 -42.87 1.95
CA PHE A 46 4.43 -42.46 1.73
C PHE A 46 5.46 -43.30 2.50
N TRP A 47 5.13 -43.70 3.74
CA TRP A 47 6.03 -44.51 4.57
C TRP A 47 5.80 -46.02 4.44
N ASP A 48 4.68 -46.42 3.83
CA ASP A 48 4.37 -47.84 3.56
C ASP A 48 5.05 -48.31 2.27
N ASP A 49 5.20 -47.41 1.29
CA ASP A 49 5.83 -47.68 -0.02
C ASP A 49 7.36 -47.47 -0.03
N VAL A 50 7.92 -46.89 1.04
CA VAL A 50 9.36 -46.67 1.18
C VAL A 50 9.94 -47.70 2.16
N THR A 51 10.64 -48.70 1.63
CA THR A 51 11.45 -49.61 2.43
C THR A 51 12.72 -48.91 2.89
N VAL A 52 12.68 -48.36 4.10
CA VAL A 52 13.82 -47.66 4.70
C VAL A 52 14.85 -48.68 5.19
N ASN A 53 15.88 -48.96 4.39
CA ASN A 53 17.00 -49.82 4.77
C ASN A 53 18.32 -49.03 4.74
N PHE A 54 19.06 -49.04 5.86
CA PHE A 54 20.29 -48.25 6.05
C PHE A 54 21.52 -49.11 6.36
N ASP A 55 21.41 -50.43 6.20
CA ASP A 55 22.43 -51.36 6.65
C ASP A 55 23.60 -51.48 5.66
N GLU A 56 23.35 -51.46 4.34
CA GLU A 56 24.38 -51.49 3.29
C GLU A 56 24.42 -50.21 2.42
N PRO A 57 25.59 -49.81 1.86
CA PRO A 57 25.71 -48.63 1.02
C PRO A 57 24.80 -48.62 -0.22
N ASP A 58 24.53 -49.79 -0.79
CA ASP A 58 23.66 -49.94 -1.97
C ASP A 58 22.16 -49.78 -1.59
N ASP A 59 21.75 -50.29 -0.43
CA ASP A 59 20.38 -50.12 0.12
C ASP A 59 20.05 -48.65 0.43
N VAL A 60 21.05 -47.85 0.82
CA VAL A 60 20.90 -46.41 1.06
C VAL A 60 20.63 -45.66 -0.25
N ILE A 61 21.23 -46.11 -1.36
CA ILE A 61 21.01 -45.52 -2.69
C ILE A 61 19.60 -45.87 -3.17
N GLU A 62 19.15 -47.11 -2.97
CA GLU A 62 17.78 -47.54 -3.31
C GLU A 62 16.72 -46.80 -2.47
N THR A 63 16.96 -46.65 -1.15
CA THR A 63 16.09 -45.87 -0.26
C THR A 63 16.03 -44.40 -0.67
N TYR A 64 17.17 -43.81 -1.07
CA TYR A 64 17.19 -42.43 -1.55
C TYR A 64 16.44 -42.26 -2.86
N ALA A 65 16.59 -43.21 -3.80
CA ALA A 65 15.89 -43.20 -5.07
C ALA A 65 14.37 -43.34 -4.90
N SER A 66 13.90 -44.26 -4.05
CA SER A 66 12.46 -44.46 -3.79
C SER A 66 11.82 -43.27 -3.08
N VAL A 67 12.49 -42.68 -2.09
CA VAL A 67 12.03 -41.45 -1.41
C VAL A 67 11.96 -40.28 -2.39
N THR A 68 12.97 -40.13 -3.25
CA THR A 68 13.00 -39.03 -4.23
C THR A 68 11.88 -39.19 -5.26
N GLN A 69 11.65 -40.41 -5.75
CA GLN A 69 10.57 -40.72 -6.69
C GLN A 69 9.18 -40.43 -6.09
N GLN A 70 8.92 -40.87 -4.85
CA GLN A 70 7.65 -40.59 -4.17
C GLN A 70 7.46 -39.10 -3.87
N ALA A 71 8.53 -38.40 -3.47
CA ALA A 71 8.49 -36.96 -3.25
C ALA A 71 8.24 -36.18 -4.55
N GLU A 72 8.81 -36.60 -5.68
CA GLU A 72 8.58 -36.00 -6.99
C GLU A 72 7.13 -36.20 -7.47
N LEU A 73 6.58 -37.40 -7.33
CA LEU A 73 5.17 -37.69 -7.64
C LEU A 73 4.22 -36.84 -6.79
N LEU A 74 4.47 -36.75 -5.48
CA LEU A 74 3.68 -35.89 -4.60
C LEU A 74 3.77 -34.41 -5.02
N ALA A 75 4.98 -33.92 -5.29
CA ALA A 75 5.20 -32.54 -5.72
C ALA A 75 4.56 -32.24 -7.09
N GLU A 76 4.50 -33.21 -8.01
CA GLU A 76 3.78 -33.07 -9.28
C GLU A 76 2.26 -32.97 -9.06
N ARG A 77 1.69 -33.82 -8.19
CA ARG A 77 0.26 -33.78 -7.87
C ARG A 77 -0.14 -32.50 -7.13
N GLU A 78 0.68 -32.04 -6.19
CA GLU A 78 0.48 -30.76 -5.51
C GLU A 78 0.54 -29.57 -6.47
N ARG A 79 1.50 -29.55 -7.41
CA ARG A 79 1.57 -28.52 -8.46
C ARG A 79 0.34 -28.55 -9.38
N SER A 80 -0.07 -29.75 -9.83
CA SER A 80 -1.24 -29.92 -10.68
C SER A 80 -2.52 -29.45 -9.99
N TYR A 81 -2.68 -29.80 -8.71
CA TYR A 81 -3.77 -29.31 -7.88
C TYR A 81 -3.74 -27.78 -7.75
N GLY A 82 -2.56 -27.20 -7.52
CA GLY A 82 -2.37 -25.75 -7.46
C GLY A 82 -2.81 -25.03 -8.74
N HIS A 83 -2.41 -25.53 -9.91
CA HIS A 83 -2.82 -24.97 -11.21
C HIS A 83 -4.33 -25.08 -11.45
N MET A 84 -4.95 -26.21 -11.12
CA MET A 84 -6.41 -26.36 -11.24
C MET A 84 -7.16 -25.40 -10.30
N GLU A 85 -6.64 -25.17 -9.09
CA GLU A 85 -7.24 -24.21 -8.16
C GLU A 85 -7.15 -22.77 -8.67
N GLU A 86 -6.05 -22.40 -9.33
CA GLU A 86 -5.88 -21.10 -10.00
C GLU A 86 -6.82 -20.93 -11.20
N GLU A 87 -6.97 -21.97 -12.05
CA GLU A 87 -7.91 -21.98 -13.17
C GLU A 87 -9.36 -21.83 -12.69
N ILE A 88 -9.75 -22.55 -11.64
CA ILE A 88 -11.09 -22.44 -11.04
C ILE A 88 -11.34 -21.01 -10.53
N LYS A 89 -10.36 -20.41 -9.84
CA LYS A 89 -10.45 -19.00 -9.39
C LYS A 89 -10.60 -18.04 -10.56
N THR A 90 -9.94 -18.33 -11.68
CA THR A 90 -10.05 -17.52 -12.90
C THR A 90 -11.44 -17.64 -13.53
N LEU A 91 -11.97 -18.86 -13.64
CA LEU A 91 -13.33 -19.10 -14.11
C LEU A 91 -14.38 -18.45 -13.21
N ASP A 92 -14.20 -18.43 -11.89
CA ASP A 92 -15.09 -17.72 -10.96
C ASP A 92 -15.18 -16.23 -11.26
N ARG A 93 -14.06 -15.59 -11.60
CA ARG A 93 -14.02 -14.18 -12.01
C ARG A 93 -14.71 -13.96 -13.35
N LEU A 94 -14.42 -14.80 -14.34
CA LEU A 94 -15.05 -14.71 -15.67
C LEU A 94 -16.56 -14.99 -15.62
N ILE A 95 -17.02 -15.90 -14.75
CA ILE A 95 -18.46 -16.16 -14.56
C ILE A 95 -19.17 -14.94 -13.97
N TYR A 96 -18.48 -14.18 -13.09
CA TYR A 96 -19.03 -12.96 -12.54
C TYR A 96 -19.11 -11.83 -13.58
N SER A 97 -18.03 -11.64 -14.35
CA SER A 97 -17.91 -10.66 -15.43
C SER A 97 -16.99 -11.21 -16.55
N PRO A 98 -17.55 -11.77 -17.65
CA PRO A 98 -16.78 -12.53 -18.63
C PRO A 98 -15.93 -11.65 -19.54
N TYR A 99 -16.44 -10.49 -19.92
CA TYR A 99 -15.76 -9.50 -20.75
C TYR A 99 -16.30 -8.11 -20.43
N PHE A 100 -15.48 -7.09 -20.66
CA PHE A 100 -15.84 -5.69 -20.39
C PHE A 100 -15.89 -4.84 -21.66
N ALA A 101 -15.44 -5.37 -22.79
CA ALA A 101 -15.44 -4.64 -24.06
C ALA A 101 -15.68 -5.55 -25.26
N ARG A 102 -16.17 -4.94 -26.34
CA ARG A 102 -16.27 -5.52 -27.68
C ARG A 102 -15.70 -4.53 -28.70
N VAL A 103 -14.92 -5.06 -29.62
CA VAL A 103 -14.44 -4.34 -30.79
C VAL A 103 -14.88 -5.10 -32.04
N ASP A 104 -15.46 -4.40 -33.00
CA ASP A 104 -15.67 -4.96 -34.34
C ASP A 104 -14.54 -4.46 -35.25
N PHE A 105 -13.75 -5.39 -35.77
CA PHE A 105 -12.52 -5.13 -36.51
C PHE A 105 -12.52 -5.90 -37.85
N HIS A 106 -12.06 -5.27 -38.92
CA HIS A 106 -11.82 -5.95 -40.19
C HIS A 106 -10.50 -5.51 -40.85
N GLU A 107 -9.85 -6.46 -41.53
CA GLU A 107 -8.69 -6.21 -42.39
C GLU A 107 -9.14 -6.14 -43.86
N GLY A 108 -8.88 -5.02 -44.55
CA GLY A 108 -9.19 -4.89 -45.98
C GLY A 108 -10.69 -4.98 -46.32
N GLU A 109 -11.07 -5.96 -47.15
CA GLU A 109 -12.47 -6.21 -47.55
C GLU A 109 -13.12 -7.39 -46.79
N GLU A 110 -12.49 -7.91 -45.73
CA GLU A 110 -13.04 -8.98 -44.91
C GLU A 110 -14.26 -8.50 -44.10
N PRO A 111 -15.22 -9.39 -43.76
CA PRO A 111 -16.32 -9.02 -42.89
C PRO A 111 -15.81 -8.67 -41.48
N PRO A 112 -16.46 -7.73 -40.76
CA PRO A 112 -16.09 -7.37 -39.40
C PRO A 112 -16.21 -8.56 -38.45
N GLU A 113 -15.11 -8.85 -37.75
CA GLU A 113 -15.03 -9.84 -36.68
C GLU A 113 -15.31 -9.16 -35.34
N SER A 114 -16.18 -9.77 -34.54
CA SER A 114 -16.51 -9.30 -33.19
C SER A 114 -15.56 -9.90 -32.14
N ILE A 115 -14.68 -9.07 -31.62
CA ILE A 115 -13.66 -9.43 -30.64
C ILE A 115 -14.12 -8.98 -29.26
N TYR A 116 -14.43 -9.93 -28.38
CA TYR A 116 -14.78 -9.67 -26.99
C TYR A 116 -13.54 -9.72 -26.12
N ILE A 117 -13.33 -8.70 -25.28
CA ILE A 117 -12.11 -8.53 -24.49
C ILE A 117 -12.45 -8.64 -23.01
N GLY A 118 -11.77 -9.56 -22.33
CA GLY A 118 -11.94 -9.84 -20.91
C GLY A 118 -10.61 -10.01 -20.17
N ILE A 119 -10.74 -10.41 -18.91
CA ILE A 119 -9.61 -10.51 -17.96
C ILE A 119 -8.64 -11.64 -18.32
N SER A 120 -9.16 -12.70 -18.93
CA SER A 120 -8.41 -13.88 -19.37
C SER A 120 -9.05 -14.42 -20.64
N SER A 121 -8.27 -15.11 -21.46
CA SER A 121 -8.81 -15.78 -22.65
C SER A 121 -9.70 -16.96 -22.26
N TYR A 122 -10.79 -17.14 -22.99
CA TYR A 122 -11.65 -18.31 -22.88
C TYR A 122 -11.95 -18.87 -24.28
N LEU A 123 -11.66 -20.16 -24.46
CA LEU A 123 -11.87 -20.89 -25.72
C LEU A 123 -13.01 -21.90 -25.55
N ASP A 124 -13.91 -21.98 -26.54
CA ASP A 124 -14.87 -23.06 -26.69
C ASP A 124 -14.48 -23.87 -27.93
N GLY A 125 -13.76 -24.98 -27.72
CA GLY A 125 -13.10 -25.70 -28.80
C GLY A 125 -11.94 -24.89 -29.39
N ASP A 126 -12.04 -24.52 -30.67
CA ASP A 126 -11.03 -23.72 -31.38
C ASP A 126 -11.44 -22.24 -31.53
N GLU A 127 -12.61 -21.84 -31.02
CA GLU A 127 -13.12 -20.46 -31.11
C GLU A 127 -12.86 -19.69 -29.81
N TYR A 128 -12.24 -18.51 -29.94
CA TYR A 128 -12.11 -17.57 -28.82
C TYR A 128 -13.46 -16.89 -28.55
N LEU A 129 -14.11 -17.26 -27.46
CA LEU A 129 -15.30 -16.52 -26.99
C LEU A 129 -14.90 -15.23 -26.26
N VAL A 130 -13.75 -15.26 -25.58
CA VAL A 130 -13.18 -14.10 -24.89
C VAL A 130 -11.68 -14.06 -25.17
N TYR A 131 -11.20 -12.91 -25.62
CA TYR A 131 -9.78 -12.62 -25.75
C TYR A 131 -9.25 -12.02 -24.45
N ASP A 132 -8.06 -12.46 -24.04
CA ASP A 132 -7.33 -11.78 -22.98
C ASP A 132 -7.04 -10.34 -23.45
N TRP A 133 -7.32 -9.35 -22.61
CA TRP A 133 -6.95 -7.96 -22.86
C TRP A 133 -5.46 -7.76 -23.10
N ARG A 134 -4.61 -8.70 -22.67
CA ARG A 134 -3.18 -8.73 -22.96
C ARG A 134 -2.84 -9.23 -24.36
N ALA A 135 -3.76 -9.86 -25.08
CA ALA A 135 -3.48 -10.36 -26.42
C ALA A 135 -3.08 -9.18 -27.35
N PRO A 136 -2.17 -9.39 -28.32
CA PRO A 136 -1.74 -8.30 -29.20
C PRO A 136 -2.88 -7.65 -29.98
N ILE A 137 -3.88 -8.44 -30.39
CA ILE A 137 -5.10 -7.94 -31.03
C ILE A 137 -5.90 -6.99 -30.13
N SER A 138 -5.95 -7.25 -28.81
CA SER A 138 -6.66 -6.42 -27.84
C SER A 138 -6.04 -5.02 -27.66
N SER A 139 -4.82 -4.78 -28.16
CA SER A 139 -4.20 -3.44 -28.14
C SER A 139 -5.02 -2.39 -28.90
N ILE A 140 -5.74 -2.79 -29.97
CA ILE A 140 -6.57 -1.88 -30.77
C ILE A 140 -7.67 -1.22 -29.94
N TYR A 141 -8.20 -1.94 -28.95
CA TYR A 141 -9.20 -1.41 -28.04
C TYR A 141 -8.62 -0.28 -27.19
N TYR A 142 -7.39 -0.44 -26.69
CA TYR A 142 -6.76 0.60 -25.87
C TYR A 142 -6.25 1.73 -26.74
N ASP A 143 -5.43 1.44 -27.73
CA ASP A 143 -4.68 2.46 -28.47
C ASP A 143 -5.49 3.17 -29.57
N GLY A 144 -6.54 2.53 -30.07
CA GLY A 144 -7.37 3.00 -31.18
C GLY A 144 -8.66 3.72 -30.78
N VAL A 145 -9.14 4.51 -31.74
CA VAL A 145 -10.52 5.04 -31.81
C VAL A 145 -11.19 4.46 -33.07
N PRO A 146 -12.52 4.38 -33.16
CA PRO A 146 -13.18 3.88 -34.36
C PRO A 146 -12.67 4.57 -35.62
N GLY A 147 -12.26 3.79 -36.61
CA GLY A 147 -11.45 4.22 -37.74
C GLY A 147 -10.20 3.35 -37.95
N PRO A 148 -9.20 3.85 -38.70
CA PRO A 148 -8.00 3.08 -39.04
C PRO A 148 -7.13 2.86 -37.79
N VAL A 149 -6.83 1.60 -37.51
CA VAL A 149 -6.04 1.14 -36.36
C VAL A 149 -4.98 0.13 -36.82
N SER A 150 -3.90 0.02 -36.05
CA SER A 150 -2.83 -0.94 -36.30
C SER A 150 -2.39 -1.59 -35.01
N TYR A 151 -2.04 -2.88 -35.05
CA TYR A 151 -1.47 -3.59 -33.91
C TYR A 151 -0.26 -4.45 -34.30
N GLN A 152 0.59 -4.76 -33.32
CA GLN A 152 1.77 -5.58 -33.51
C GLN A 152 1.43 -7.06 -33.29
N ALA A 153 1.34 -7.85 -34.34
CA ALA A 153 1.24 -9.30 -34.26
C ALA A 153 2.64 -9.97 -34.25
N PRO A 154 2.77 -11.24 -33.84
CA PRO A 154 4.04 -11.97 -33.85
C PRO A 154 4.70 -12.05 -35.24
N ASP A 155 3.91 -11.98 -36.31
CA ASP A 155 4.33 -12.03 -37.71
C ASP A 155 4.54 -10.65 -38.37
N GLY A 156 4.17 -9.54 -37.70
CA GLY A 156 4.34 -8.18 -38.23
C GLY A 156 3.31 -7.19 -37.71
N VAL A 157 3.33 -5.95 -38.21
CA VAL A 157 2.26 -4.97 -37.97
C VAL A 157 1.07 -5.31 -38.85
N ARG A 158 -0.11 -5.40 -38.25
CA ARG A 158 -1.40 -5.58 -38.92
C ARG A 158 -2.14 -4.26 -38.91
N GLU A 159 -2.76 -3.91 -40.04
CA GLU A 159 -3.55 -2.68 -40.21
C GLU A 159 -4.99 -3.06 -40.59
N GLY A 160 -5.96 -2.37 -40.01
CA GLY A 160 -7.37 -2.58 -40.31
C GLY A 160 -8.23 -1.44 -39.82
N ILE A 161 -9.55 -1.63 -39.88
CA ILE A 161 -10.53 -0.62 -39.48
C ILE A 161 -11.34 -1.17 -38.30
N MET A 162 -11.46 -0.35 -37.27
CA MET A 162 -12.35 -0.59 -36.14
C MET A 162 -13.68 0.12 -36.36
N ASP A 163 -14.75 -0.65 -36.60
CA ASP A 163 -16.09 -0.13 -36.88
C ASP A 163 -16.82 0.24 -35.59
N LEU A 164 -16.72 -0.63 -34.58
CA LEU A 164 -17.41 -0.50 -33.31
C LEU A 164 -16.43 -0.63 -32.16
N LYS A 165 -16.62 0.22 -31.16
CA LYS A 165 -15.98 0.10 -29.86
C LYS A 165 -17.06 0.26 -28.79
N ARG A 166 -17.33 -0.84 -28.11
CA ARG A 166 -18.39 -0.99 -27.12
C ARG A 166 -17.81 -1.39 -25.77
N GLN A 167 -18.40 -0.85 -24.71
CA GLN A 167 -18.05 -1.20 -23.34
C GLN A 167 -19.27 -1.74 -22.59
N PHE A 168 -19.02 -2.68 -21.68
CA PHE A 168 -20.03 -3.34 -20.87
C PHE A 168 -19.68 -3.19 -19.39
N LEU A 169 -20.70 -2.90 -18.58
CA LEU A 169 -20.65 -3.11 -17.13
C LEU A 169 -21.47 -4.36 -16.82
N ILE A 170 -20.81 -5.49 -16.61
CA ILE A 170 -21.47 -6.77 -16.29
C ILE A 170 -21.23 -7.09 -14.81
N ARG A 171 -22.31 -7.35 -14.07
CA ARG A 171 -22.23 -7.82 -12.68
C ARG A 171 -23.11 -9.03 -12.47
N SER A 172 -22.52 -10.08 -11.88
CA SER A 172 -23.20 -11.36 -11.65
C SER A 172 -23.87 -11.90 -12.92
N GLY A 173 -23.18 -11.74 -14.06
CA GLY A 173 -23.67 -12.17 -15.38
C GLY A 173 -24.79 -11.33 -15.98
N LYS A 174 -25.13 -10.17 -15.41
CA LYS A 174 -26.13 -9.25 -15.99
C LYS A 174 -25.48 -7.95 -16.46
N ILE A 175 -25.81 -7.53 -17.67
CA ILE A 175 -25.43 -6.21 -18.18
C ILE A 175 -26.20 -5.16 -17.36
N GLN A 176 -25.47 -4.26 -16.72
CA GLN A 176 -26.00 -3.10 -16.00
C GLN A 176 -25.92 -1.83 -16.84
N ALA A 177 -24.88 -1.71 -17.68
CA ALA A 177 -24.71 -0.62 -18.63
C ALA A 177 -24.03 -1.11 -19.91
N LEU A 178 -24.42 -0.51 -21.04
CA LEU A 178 -23.86 -0.75 -22.37
C LEU A 178 -23.85 0.55 -23.14
N PHE A 179 -22.67 0.94 -23.65
CA PHE A 179 -22.52 2.16 -24.43
C PHE A 179 -21.34 2.08 -25.39
N ASP A 180 -21.45 2.83 -26.50
CA ASP A 180 -20.44 2.91 -27.54
C ASP A 180 -19.65 4.22 -27.38
N THR A 181 -18.33 4.11 -27.23
CA THR A 181 -17.44 5.25 -26.99
C THR A 181 -16.20 5.14 -27.86
N GLY A 182 -15.77 6.27 -28.42
CA GLY A 182 -14.53 6.30 -29.21
C GLY A 182 -13.27 6.05 -28.37
N VAL A 183 -13.36 6.17 -27.05
CA VAL A 183 -12.24 6.05 -26.11
C VAL A 183 -12.62 5.12 -24.97
N SER A 184 -11.69 4.29 -24.50
CA SER A 184 -11.94 3.33 -23.41
C SER A 184 -12.12 4.08 -22.10
N ILE A 185 -13.27 3.91 -21.45
CA ILE A 185 -13.58 4.45 -20.12
C ILE A 185 -13.36 3.35 -19.10
N GLY A 186 -12.42 3.58 -18.17
CA GLY A 186 -12.11 2.61 -17.12
C GLY A 186 -12.68 2.96 -15.74
N ASP A 187 -13.29 4.13 -15.55
CA ASP A 187 -13.92 4.50 -14.27
C ASP A 187 -15.41 4.08 -14.29
N GLU A 188 -15.77 3.11 -13.45
CA GLU A 188 -17.13 2.54 -13.37
C GLU A 188 -18.22 3.61 -13.20
N MET A 189 -17.95 4.66 -12.45
CA MET A 189 -18.93 5.72 -12.23
C MET A 189 -19.23 6.49 -13.51
N LEU A 190 -18.21 6.75 -14.34
CA LEU A 190 -18.41 7.35 -15.65
C LEU A 190 -19.18 6.41 -16.58
N GLN A 191 -18.98 5.09 -16.45
CA GLN A 191 -19.71 4.09 -17.21
C GLN A 191 -21.21 4.08 -16.84
N GLU A 192 -21.53 4.12 -15.54
CA GLU A 192 -22.92 4.19 -15.05
C GLU A 192 -23.63 5.47 -15.54
N ILE A 193 -22.97 6.62 -15.45
CA ILE A 193 -23.51 7.91 -15.89
C ILE A 193 -23.84 7.90 -17.40
N LEU A 194 -22.98 7.27 -18.22
CA LEU A 194 -23.22 7.16 -19.66
C LEU A 194 -24.29 6.14 -20.02
N GLY A 195 -24.44 5.08 -19.21
CA GLY A 195 -25.47 4.06 -19.37
C GLY A 195 -26.88 4.60 -19.15
N SER A 196 -27.06 5.58 -18.27
CA SER A 196 -28.36 6.23 -18.01
C SER A 196 -28.65 7.37 -19.00
N GLN A 197 -29.37 7.10 -20.11
CA GLN A 197 -29.90 8.09 -21.08
C GLN A 197 -29.10 9.40 -21.20
N ALA A 198 -27.80 9.31 -21.51
CA ALA A 198 -26.93 10.46 -21.45
C ALA A 198 -27.10 11.41 -22.66
N ASP A 199 -27.42 12.68 -22.39
CA ASP A 199 -27.43 13.78 -23.37
C ASP A 199 -26.07 13.96 -24.08
N THR A 200 -26.11 14.48 -25.31
CA THR A 200 -24.93 14.76 -26.15
C THR A 200 -23.89 15.64 -25.44
N HIS A 201 -24.33 16.55 -24.57
CA HIS A 201 -23.45 17.39 -23.76
C HIS A 201 -22.66 16.57 -22.72
N MET A 202 -23.29 15.60 -22.06
CA MET A 202 -22.62 14.72 -21.10
C MET A 202 -21.59 13.83 -21.79
N LYS A 203 -21.90 13.30 -22.97
CA LYS A 203 -20.94 12.52 -23.78
C LYS A 203 -19.68 13.33 -24.11
N ASN A 204 -19.82 14.62 -24.46
CA ASN A 204 -18.68 15.49 -24.73
C ASN A 204 -17.83 15.78 -23.47
N ILE A 205 -18.47 15.99 -22.31
CA ILE A 205 -17.74 16.19 -21.05
C ILE A 205 -16.98 14.92 -20.67
N VAL A 206 -17.62 13.75 -20.71
CA VAL A 206 -16.95 12.49 -20.40
C VAL A 206 -15.80 12.22 -21.36
N ALA A 207 -15.95 12.54 -22.66
CA ALA A 207 -14.86 12.45 -23.63
C ALA A 207 -13.66 13.35 -23.27
N THR A 208 -13.90 14.57 -22.78
CA THR A 208 -12.81 15.44 -22.30
C THR A 208 -12.15 14.93 -21.01
N ILE A 209 -12.93 14.44 -20.04
CA ILE A 209 -12.39 13.79 -18.83
C ILE A 209 -11.48 12.63 -19.25
N GLN A 210 -11.96 11.77 -20.15
CA GLN A 210 -11.19 10.62 -20.60
C GLN A 210 -9.91 11.03 -21.36
N LYS A 211 -9.95 12.13 -22.12
CA LYS A 211 -8.76 12.65 -22.79
C LYS A 211 -7.69 13.09 -21.78
N GLU A 212 -8.09 13.79 -20.72
CA GLU A 212 -7.21 14.18 -19.61
C GLU A 212 -6.65 12.94 -18.88
N GLN A 213 -7.50 11.96 -18.57
CA GLN A 213 -7.08 10.70 -17.94
C GLN A 213 -6.10 9.92 -18.83
N ASN A 214 -6.35 9.82 -20.13
CA ASN A 214 -5.47 9.11 -21.06
C ASN A 214 -4.10 9.75 -21.21
N GLN A 215 -4.00 11.08 -21.14
CA GLN A 215 -2.70 11.78 -21.12
C GLN A 215 -1.87 11.32 -19.92
N ILE A 216 -2.49 11.14 -18.75
CA ILE A 216 -1.83 10.65 -17.54
C ILE A 216 -1.49 9.17 -17.69
N ILE A 217 -2.44 8.33 -18.11
CA ILE A 217 -2.26 6.87 -18.21
C ILE A 217 -1.12 6.52 -19.17
N ARG A 218 -1.08 7.15 -20.35
CA ARG A 218 -0.10 6.81 -21.40
C ARG A 218 1.25 7.51 -21.29
N ASN A 219 1.44 8.37 -20.29
CA ASN A 219 2.69 9.12 -20.15
C ASN A 219 3.87 8.20 -19.80
N VAL A 220 4.73 7.90 -20.77
CA VAL A 220 5.95 7.10 -20.53
C VAL A 220 7.24 7.93 -20.62
N SER A 221 7.15 9.15 -21.14
CA SER A 221 8.27 10.05 -21.39
C SER A 221 8.78 10.76 -20.15
N SER A 222 7.88 11.04 -19.20
CA SER A 222 8.19 11.82 -18.02
C SER A 222 8.73 10.92 -16.91
N ASN A 223 9.78 11.40 -16.22
CA ASN A 223 10.34 10.69 -15.08
C ASN A 223 9.58 11.04 -13.80
N LEU A 224 9.04 12.25 -13.75
CA LEU A 224 8.21 12.74 -12.68
C LEU A 224 6.90 13.24 -13.28
N LEU A 225 5.80 12.59 -12.92
CA LEU A 225 4.46 13.00 -13.34
C LEU A 225 3.70 13.46 -12.09
N PHE A 226 3.31 14.72 -12.07
CA PHE A 226 2.45 15.27 -11.03
C PHE A 226 1.02 15.40 -11.56
N VAL A 227 0.08 14.79 -10.88
CA VAL A 227 -1.34 14.81 -11.24
C VAL A 227 -2.07 15.63 -10.19
N GLN A 228 -2.41 16.87 -10.58
CA GLN A 228 -3.18 17.79 -9.75
C GLN A 228 -4.66 17.61 -10.08
N GLY A 229 -5.49 17.22 -9.11
CA GLY A 229 -6.92 17.08 -9.36
C GLY A 229 -7.76 17.42 -8.15
N ALA A 230 -8.91 18.05 -8.37
CA ALA A 230 -9.87 18.36 -7.30
C ALA A 230 -10.39 17.09 -6.61
N ALA A 231 -11.02 17.24 -5.43
CA ALA A 231 -11.79 16.15 -4.81
C ALA A 231 -12.80 15.55 -5.81
N GLY A 232 -12.88 14.21 -5.88
CA GLY A 232 -13.83 13.53 -6.77
C GLY A 232 -13.51 13.57 -8.27
N SER A 233 -12.25 13.85 -8.65
CA SER A 233 -11.77 13.81 -10.05
C SER A 233 -11.25 12.44 -10.51
N GLY A 234 -11.28 11.41 -9.65
CA GLY A 234 -10.86 10.05 -9.99
C GLY A 234 -9.35 9.82 -10.04
N LYS A 235 -8.53 10.66 -9.38
CA LYS A 235 -7.06 10.55 -9.35
C LYS A 235 -6.57 9.12 -9.13
N THR A 236 -7.09 8.45 -8.10
CA THR A 236 -6.72 7.08 -7.75
C THR A 236 -7.06 6.10 -8.87
N SER A 237 -8.27 6.19 -9.45
CA SER A 237 -8.67 5.33 -10.56
C SER A 237 -7.74 5.51 -11.76
N VAL A 238 -7.33 6.75 -12.05
CA VAL A 238 -6.33 7.05 -13.08
C VAL A 238 -4.96 6.45 -12.75
N ALA A 239 -4.54 6.48 -11.48
CA ALA A 239 -3.29 5.88 -11.03
C ALA A 239 -3.26 4.36 -11.26
N LEU A 240 -4.37 3.67 -10.96
CA LEU A 240 -4.49 2.22 -11.16
C LEU A 240 -4.51 1.84 -12.63
N GLN A 241 -5.27 2.57 -13.44
CA GLN A 241 -5.28 2.37 -14.88
C GLN A 241 -3.90 2.64 -15.49
N ARG A 242 -3.17 3.63 -14.98
CA ARG A 242 -1.79 3.88 -15.36
C ARG A 242 -0.87 2.72 -14.99
N ILE A 243 -0.99 2.15 -13.79
CA ILE A 243 -0.22 0.98 -13.37
C ILE A 243 -0.50 -0.21 -14.29
N ALA A 244 -1.78 -0.51 -14.54
CA ALA A 244 -2.20 -1.57 -15.46
C ALA A 244 -1.64 -1.35 -16.88
N TYR A 245 -1.71 -0.12 -17.39
CA TYR A 245 -1.13 0.24 -18.69
C TYR A 245 0.39 0.04 -18.74
N LEU A 246 1.12 0.42 -17.68
CA LEU A 246 2.57 0.24 -17.62
C LEU A 246 2.95 -1.25 -17.55
N LEU A 247 2.24 -2.05 -16.76
CA LEU A 247 2.44 -3.50 -16.68
C LEU A 247 2.16 -4.16 -18.04
N TYR A 248 1.10 -3.74 -18.73
CA TYR A 248 0.79 -4.21 -20.08
C TYR A 248 1.86 -3.83 -21.09
N ARG A 249 2.17 -2.53 -21.21
CA ARG A 249 3.10 -2.00 -22.21
C ARG A 249 4.52 -2.52 -22.01
N TYR A 250 4.93 -2.78 -20.77
CA TYR A 250 6.27 -3.25 -20.43
C TYR A 250 6.27 -4.68 -19.89
N ARG A 251 5.28 -5.52 -20.23
CA ARG A 251 5.11 -6.89 -19.69
C ARG A 251 6.35 -7.77 -19.80
N ASP A 252 7.17 -7.56 -20.83
CA ASP A 252 8.40 -8.34 -21.05
C ASP A 252 9.59 -7.87 -20.19
N SER A 253 9.47 -6.71 -19.53
CA SER A 253 10.58 -6.05 -18.82
C SER A 253 10.24 -5.48 -17.44
N LEU A 254 8.95 -5.38 -17.09
CA LEU A 254 8.45 -4.81 -15.85
C LEU A 254 7.54 -5.83 -15.16
N HIS A 255 7.92 -6.21 -13.95
CA HIS A 255 7.10 -7.06 -13.08
C HIS A 255 6.36 -6.23 -12.03
N SER A 256 5.22 -6.74 -11.55
CA SER A 256 4.38 -6.10 -10.51
C SER A 256 5.19 -5.75 -9.24
N GLU A 257 6.13 -6.60 -8.86
CA GLU A 257 7.03 -6.42 -7.70
C GLU A 257 7.98 -5.21 -7.85
N GLN A 258 8.15 -4.69 -9.06
CA GLN A 258 9.00 -3.53 -9.37
C GLN A 258 8.22 -2.20 -9.33
N ILE A 259 6.94 -2.25 -8.98
CA ILE A 259 6.07 -1.09 -8.78
C ILE A 259 5.71 -1.02 -7.29
N VAL A 260 5.84 0.17 -6.71
CA VAL A 260 5.39 0.43 -5.33
C VAL A 260 4.33 1.53 -5.35
N LEU A 261 3.21 1.27 -4.68
CA LEU A 261 2.19 2.28 -4.39
C LEU A 261 2.20 2.62 -2.90
N PHE A 262 2.42 3.89 -2.61
CA PHE A 262 2.23 4.47 -1.29
C PHE A 262 0.82 5.06 -1.19
N SER A 263 -0.02 4.39 -0.41
CA SER A 263 -1.41 4.79 -0.16
C SER A 263 -1.55 5.62 1.13
N PRO A 264 -2.66 6.35 1.29
CA PRO A 264 -2.89 7.16 2.49
C PRO A 264 -3.19 6.32 3.73
N ASN A 265 -3.86 5.16 3.60
CA ASN A 265 -4.27 4.32 4.73
C ASN A 265 -4.44 2.84 4.32
N GLN A 266 -4.55 1.95 5.32
CA GLN A 266 -4.70 0.51 5.08
C GLN A 266 -6.00 0.11 4.41
N LEU A 267 -7.12 0.79 4.72
CA LEU A 267 -8.42 0.55 4.07
C LEU A 267 -8.29 0.69 2.55
N PHE A 268 -7.53 1.69 2.12
CA PHE A 268 -7.29 1.95 0.73
C PHE A 268 -6.42 0.89 0.07
N ASN A 269 -5.34 0.43 0.72
CA ASN A 269 -4.56 -0.73 0.22
C ASN A 269 -5.48 -1.92 -0.06
N HIS A 270 -6.41 -2.21 0.84
CA HIS A 270 -7.33 -3.32 0.65
C HIS A 270 -8.26 -3.12 -0.56
N TYR A 271 -8.81 -1.92 -0.73
CA TYR A 271 -9.60 -1.57 -1.92
C TYR A 271 -8.78 -1.77 -3.21
N ILE A 272 -7.58 -1.20 -3.26
CA ILE A 272 -6.69 -1.31 -4.43
C ILE A 272 -6.31 -2.76 -4.75
N SER A 273 -6.12 -3.58 -3.71
CA SER A 273 -5.80 -5.01 -3.86
C SER A 273 -6.89 -5.83 -4.55
N LYS A 274 -8.13 -5.30 -4.65
CA LYS A 274 -9.26 -5.91 -5.37
C LYS A 274 -9.33 -5.41 -6.83
N VAL A 275 -9.04 -4.12 -7.06
CA VAL A 275 -9.23 -3.47 -8.37
C VAL A 275 -8.21 -3.93 -9.43
N LEU A 276 -6.92 -4.08 -9.09
CA LEU A 276 -5.93 -4.54 -10.10
C LEU A 276 -6.16 -5.99 -10.56
N PRO A 277 -6.53 -6.93 -9.68
CA PRO A 277 -6.94 -8.27 -10.10
C PRO A 277 -8.21 -8.27 -10.96
N GLU A 278 -9.15 -7.34 -10.75
CA GLU A 278 -10.29 -7.12 -11.65
C GLU A 278 -9.85 -6.60 -13.02
N LEU A 279 -8.75 -5.83 -13.07
CA LEU A 279 -8.06 -5.47 -14.32
C LEU A 279 -7.16 -6.60 -14.86
N GLY A 280 -7.17 -7.76 -14.22
CA GLY A 280 -6.43 -8.95 -14.60
C GLY A 280 -4.97 -8.99 -14.17
N GLU A 281 -4.42 -7.94 -13.58
CA GLU A 281 -3.00 -7.86 -13.17
C GLU A 281 -2.72 -8.43 -11.78
N GLN A 282 -1.49 -8.91 -11.59
CA GLN A 282 -1.00 -9.25 -10.25
C GLN A 282 -0.86 -7.99 -9.40
N ASN A 283 -1.15 -8.11 -8.11
CA ASN A 283 -0.99 -7.01 -7.17
C ASN A 283 0.48 -6.58 -7.09
N MET A 284 0.71 -5.26 -7.18
CA MET A 284 2.02 -4.68 -6.90
C MET A 284 2.31 -4.61 -5.39
N VAL A 285 3.51 -4.15 -5.04
CA VAL A 285 3.83 -3.83 -3.65
C VAL A 285 3.02 -2.60 -3.22
N GLN A 286 2.16 -2.79 -2.22
CA GLN A 286 1.33 -1.74 -1.62
C GLN A 286 1.75 -1.58 -0.16
N THR A 287 1.92 -0.35 0.29
CA THR A 287 2.28 -0.05 1.68
C THR A 287 1.79 1.34 2.03
N THR A 288 1.43 1.58 3.30
CA THR A 288 1.35 2.96 3.80
C THR A 288 2.75 3.46 4.16
N PHE A 289 2.92 4.78 4.26
CA PHE A 289 4.16 5.35 4.78
C PHE A 289 4.45 4.89 6.22
N LEU A 290 3.41 4.78 7.05
CA LEU A 290 3.52 4.30 8.42
C LEU A 290 4.01 2.85 8.48
N GLU A 291 3.44 1.94 7.69
CA GLU A 291 3.88 0.54 7.63
C GLU A 291 5.34 0.41 7.20
N TYR A 292 5.70 1.16 6.15
CA TYR A 292 7.06 1.20 5.64
C TYR A 292 8.05 1.63 6.74
N THR A 293 7.72 2.71 7.45
CA THR A 293 8.56 3.27 8.51
C THR A 293 8.63 2.35 9.73
N GLN A 294 7.51 1.78 10.17
CA GLN A 294 7.45 0.87 11.32
C GLN A 294 8.23 -0.42 11.06
N HIS A 295 8.13 -0.98 9.85
CA HIS A 295 8.93 -2.13 9.44
C HIS A 295 10.43 -1.78 9.39
N HIS A 296 10.77 -0.56 8.98
CA HIS A 296 12.15 -0.09 8.91
C HIS A 296 12.78 0.13 10.31
N VAL A 297 12.11 0.89 11.18
CA VAL A 297 12.57 1.20 12.55
C VAL A 297 12.65 -0.07 13.40
N GLY A 298 11.77 -1.04 13.13
CA GLY A 298 11.70 -2.31 13.82
C GLY A 298 10.95 -2.21 15.16
N PRO A 299 10.82 -3.34 15.89
CA PRO A 299 9.91 -3.46 17.03
C PRO A 299 10.36 -2.73 18.30
N SER A 300 11.51 -2.05 18.29
CA SER A 300 12.04 -1.36 19.47
C SER A 300 11.37 -0.03 19.76
N LEU A 301 10.80 0.61 18.74
CA LEU A 301 10.06 1.87 18.86
C LEU A 301 8.74 1.73 18.10
N LYS A 302 7.64 2.15 18.73
CA LYS A 302 6.36 2.32 18.05
C LYS A 302 6.38 3.67 17.32
N VAL A 303 6.17 3.66 16.02
CA VAL A 303 6.05 4.89 15.23
C VAL A 303 4.66 5.47 15.44
N GLU A 304 4.60 6.76 15.77
CA GLU A 304 3.37 7.54 15.83
C GLU A 304 2.77 7.66 14.43
N SER A 305 1.46 7.41 14.31
CA SER A 305 0.75 7.58 13.05
C SER A 305 0.44 9.05 12.77
N LEU A 306 0.24 9.39 11.49
CA LEU A 306 -0.27 10.71 11.10
C LEU A 306 -1.61 11.02 11.80
N LEU A 307 -2.46 10.01 11.96
CA LEU A 307 -3.76 10.12 12.63
C LEU A 307 -3.63 10.46 14.12
N GLU A 308 -2.68 9.83 14.82
CA GLU A 308 -2.36 10.12 16.22
C GLU A 308 -1.84 11.56 16.37
N GLN A 309 -0.93 11.99 15.50
CA GLN A 309 -0.43 13.38 15.49
C GLN A 309 -1.57 14.39 15.24
N MET A 310 -2.47 14.09 14.29
CA MET A 310 -3.62 14.94 14.00
C MET A 310 -4.61 15.01 15.17
N GLU A 311 -4.93 13.89 15.81
CA GLU A 311 -5.83 13.88 16.98
C GLU A 311 -5.27 14.73 18.14
N GLU A 312 -3.96 14.65 18.40
CA GLU A 312 -3.30 15.49 19.42
C GLU A 312 -3.43 16.98 19.06
N SER A 313 -3.18 17.34 17.79
CA SER A 313 -3.32 18.73 17.31
C SER A 313 -4.75 19.30 17.38
N LEU A 314 -5.77 18.43 17.29
CA LEU A 314 -7.19 18.81 17.32
C LEU A 314 -7.76 18.87 18.75
N THR A 315 -7.13 18.19 19.72
CA THR A 315 -7.63 18.03 21.08
C THR A 315 -6.92 18.93 22.08
N GLU A 316 -5.62 19.17 21.92
CA GLU A 316 -4.87 20.15 22.68
C GLU A 316 -4.80 21.46 21.88
N GLU A 317 -4.84 22.62 22.54
CA GLU A 317 -4.35 23.84 21.88
C GLU A 317 -2.89 23.56 21.55
N GLU A 318 -2.58 23.33 20.26
CA GLU A 318 -1.22 23.07 19.79
C GLU A 318 -0.24 23.92 20.59
N THR A 319 0.55 23.27 21.45
CA THR A 319 1.65 23.99 22.08
C THR A 319 2.49 24.49 20.93
N ASN A 320 2.70 25.81 20.85
CA ASN A 320 3.45 26.47 19.77
C ASN A 320 4.79 25.75 19.49
N GLU A 321 5.35 25.09 20.52
CA GLU A 321 6.51 24.19 20.46
C GLU A 321 6.37 22.97 19.51
N ARG A 322 5.23 22.25 19.53
CA ARG A 322 4.99 21.05 18.71
C ARG A 322 4.86 21.41 17.23
N ALA A 323 4.08 22.44 16.92
CA ALA A 323 3.92 22.95 15.55
C ALA A 323 5.27 23.38 14.95
N GLN A 324 6.09 24.10 15.72
CA GLN A 324 7.46 24.47 15.30
C GLN A 324 8.35 23.24 15.05
N SER A 325 8.27 22.21 15.91
CA SER A 325 9.01 20.96 15.70
C SER A 325 8.64 20.30 14.36
N ILE A 326 7.35 20.24 14.04
CA ILE A 326 6.83 19.66 12.80
C ILE A 326 7.34 20.44 11.58
N GLU A 327 7.26 21.78 11.61
CA GLU A 327 7.72 22.62 10.50
C GLU A 327 9.23 22.48 10.24
N ILE A 328 10.03 22.54 11.31
CA ILE A 328 11.49 22.47 11.21
C ILE A 328 11.93 21.09 10.72
N LYS A 329 11.47 20.02 11.39
CA LYS A 329 11.87 18.64 11.06
C LYS A 329 11.30 18.15 9.73
N GLY A 330 10.17 18.71 9.30
CA GLY A 330 9.54 18.43 7.99
C GLY A 330 10.24 19.07 6.78
N SER A 331 11.18 19.99 7.00
CA SER A 331 11.80 20.79 5.94
C SER A 331 12.93 20.10 5.18
N LEU A 332 13.14 20.48 3.91
CA LEU A 332 14.30 20.04 3.11
C LEU A 332 15.64 20.50 3.71
N ARG A 333 15.64 21.66 4.37
CA ARG A 333 16.83 22.15 5.08
C ARG A 333 17.29 21.12 6.12
N PHE A 334 16.37 20.59 6.92
CA PHE A 334 16.69 19.61 7.95
C PHE A 334 17.23 18.31 7.34
N PHE A 335 16.70 17.88 6.19
CA PHE A 335 17.23 16.75 5.42
C PHE A 335 18.71 16.93 5.05
N HIS A 336 19.07 18.08 4.46
CA HIS A 336 20.47 18.37 4.11
C HIS A 336 21.38 18.44 5.34
N GLU A 337 20.88 19.02 6.43
CA GLU A 337 21.62 19.12 7.69
C GLU A 337 21.97 17.76 8.30
N ILE A 338 21.09 16.75 8.17
CA ILE A 338 21.38 15.37 8.58
C ILE A 338 22.47 14.75 7.70
N GLY A 339 22.41 15.00 6.39
CA GLY A 339 23.43 14.55 5.45
C GLY A 339 24.82 15.11 5.78
N GLU A 340 24.91 16.40 6.09
CA GLU A 340 26.14 17.04 6.53
C GLU A 340 26.63 16.51 7.88
N TYR A 341 25.71 16.29 8.83
CA TYR A 341 26.04 15.66 10.10
C TYR A 341 26.64 14.26 9.91
N ALA A 342 26.06 13.43 9.04
CA ALA A 342 26.60 12.11 8.73
C ALA A 342 28.02 12.16 8.15
N LYS A 343 28.34 13.16 7.31
CA LYS A 343 29.71 13.38 6.81
C LYS A 343 30.68 13.72 7.96
N GLN A 344 30.24 14.49 8.95
CA GLN A 344 31.06 14.81 10.13
C GLN A 344 31.38 13.56 10.96
N LEU A 345 30.45 12.60 11.02
CA LEU A 345 30.62 11.34 11.76
C LEU A 345 31.75 10.44 11.22
N LEU A 346 32.28 10.70 10.01
CA LEU A 346 33.49 10.02 9.53
C LEU A 346 34.73 10.33 10.40
N LYS A 347 34.77 11.53 11.00
CA LYS A 347 35.91 12.01 11.80
C LYS A 347 35.78 11.71 13.29
N GLY A 348 34.58 11.45 13.78
CA GLY A 348 34.33 11.25 15.21
C GLY A 348 32.86 11.42 15.60
N GLY A 349 32.51 11.01 16.81
CA GLY A 349 31.21 11.33 17.43
C GLY A 349 30.11 10.27 17.30
N ILE A 350 30.40 9.11 16.72
CA ILE A 350 29.48 7.96 16.76
C ILE A 350 29.34 7.41 18.19
N VAL A 351 28.11 7.20 18.64
CA VAL A 351 27.78 6.66 19.96
C VAL A 351 27.66 5.14 19.93
N PHE A 352 28.66 4.46 20.48
CA PHE A 352 28.68 3.01 20.64
C PHE A 352 28.22 2.54 22.03
N ARG A 353 27.86 1.25 22.12
CA ARG A 353 27.47 0.53 23.35
C ARG A 353 28.44 -0.60 23.60
N ASP A 354 28.70 -0.87 24.88
CA ASP A 354 29.46 -2.05 25.30
C ASP A 354 28.74 -3.33 24.87
N ILE A 355 29.51 -4.33 24.44
CA ILE A 355 29.00 -5.68 24.27
C ILE A 355 29.26 -6.42 25.57
N ARG A 356 28.19 -6.93 26.20
CA ARG A 356 28.26 -7.59 27.51
C ARG A 356 27.84 -9.05 27.46
N PHE A 357 28.46 -9.88 28.30
CA PHE A 357 28.07 -11.26 28.54
C PHE A 357 28.07 -11.52 30.05
N LYS A 358 26.96 -12.05 30.59
CA LYS A 358 26.76 -12.28 32.03
C LYS A 358 27.05 -11.04 32.91
N GLY A 359 26.77 -9.84 32.41
CA GLY A 359 27.00 -8.58 33.11
C GLY A 359 28.40 -7.98 32.92
N GLU A 360 29.38 -8.78 32.49
CA GLU A 360 30.74 -8.33 32.20
C GLU A 360 30.86 -7.75 30.79
N VAL A 361 31.68 -6.71 30.63
CA VAL A 361 32.01 -6.14 29.32
C VAL A 361 33.03 -7.04 28.62
N ILE A 362 32.64 -7.63 27.49
CA ILE A 362 33.53 -8.48 26.69
C ILE A 362 34.24 -7.70 25.58
N ILE A 363 33.62 -6.63 25.09
CA ILE A 363 34.17 -5.69 24.12
C ILE A 363 33.63 -4.31 24.51
N SER A 364 34.51 -3.35 24.81
CA SER A 364 34.10 -2.03 25.26
C SER A 364 33.69 -1.12 24.10
N LYS A 365 32.90 -0.09 24.37
CA LYS A 365 32.55 0.93 23.36
C LYS A 365 33.77 1.68 22.83
N GLU A 366 34.82 1.86 23.64
CA GLU A 366 36.09 2.47 23.23
C GLU A 366 36.84 1.57 22.23
N GLU A 367 36.92 0.27 22.51
CA GLU A 367 37.52 -0.71 21.57
C GLU A 367 36.77 -0.71 20.23
N ILE A 368 35.43 -0.62 20.26
CA ILE A 368 34.61 -0.52 19.04
C ILE A 368 34.89 0.79 18.29
N ALA A 369 35.04 1.91 19.01
CA ALA A 369 35.33 3.21 18.41
C ALA A 369 36.71 3.21 17.74
N ASP A 370 37.74 2.69 18.40
CA ASP A 370 39.09 2.57 17.86
C ASP A 370 39.08 1.71 16.58
N LEU A 371 38.38 0.57 16.62
CA LEU A 371 38.20 -0.28 15.43
C LEU A 371 37.45 0.42 14.30
N PHE A 372 36.58 1.37 14.61
CA PHE A 372 35.82 2.12 13.60
C PHE A 372 36.63 3.25 12.96
N TYR A 373 37.38 4.01 13.76
CA TYR A 373 38.14 5.18 13.30
C TYR A 373 39.57 4.86 12.83
N GLN A 374 40.04 3.62 12.98
CA GLN A 374 41.29 3.19 12.34
C GLN A 374 41.22 3.18 10.79
N TYR A 375 40.01 3.13 10.22
CA TYR A 375 39.83 3.11 8.76
C TYR A 375 39.92 4.51 8.17
N GLU A 376 40.61 4.65 7.04
CA GLU A 376 40.75 5.91 6.30
C GLU A 376 39.41 6.52 5.86
N ASP A 377 39.38 7.84 5.62
CA ASP A 377 38.20 8.62 5.20
C ASP A 377 37.62 8.25 3.84
N ARG A 378 38.36 7.49 3.03
CA ARG A 378 37.84 6.92 1.77
C ARG A 378 36.78 5.84 1.97
N TYR A 379 36.71 5.22 3.15
CA TYR A 379 35.68 4.23 3.46
C TYR A 379 34.41 4.92 3.93
N SER A 380 33.31 4.69 3.20
CA SER A 380 31.98 5.15 3.61
C SER A 380 31.57 4.57 4.98
N LEU A 381 30.71 5.29 5.71
CA LEU A 381 30.18 4.84 7.00
C LEU A 381 29.62 3.41 6.94
N PRO A 382 28.81 3.03 5.94
CA PRO A 382 28.32 1.65 5.83
C PRO A 382 29.42 0.60 5.71
N ASN A 383 30.44 0.88 4.90
CA ASN A 383 31.55 -0.02 4.70
C ASN A 383 32.34 -0.19 6.01
N ARG A 384 32.54 0.90 6.76
CA ARG A 384 33.16 0.84 8.10
C ARG A 384 32.34 -0.04 9.05
N PHE A 385 31.02 0.12 9.11
CA PHE A 385 30.14 -0.73 9.92
C PHE A 385 30.23 -2.22 9.55
N GLN A 386 30.26 -2.55 8.25
CA GLN A 386 30.44 -3.93 7.79
C GLN A 386 31.80 -4.51 8.20
N LEU A 387 32.88 -3.73 8.02
CA LEU A 387 34.24 -4.15 8.38
C LEU A 387 34.41 -4.33 9.90
N VAL A 388 33.92 -3.37 10.69
CA VAL A 388 33.91 -3.46 12.16
C VAL A 388 33.10 -4.67 12.61
N THR A 389 31.91 -4.92 12.05
CA THR A 389 31.13 -6.12 12.37
C THR A 389 31.91 -7.41 12.08
N LYS A 390 32.65 -7.48 10.98
CA LYS A 390 33.50 -8.64 10.67
C LYS A 390 34.61 -8.82 11.71
N GLN A 391 35.25 -7.72 12.14
CA GLN A 391 36.27 -7.75 13.19
C GLN A 391 35.69 -8.11 14.56
N LEU A 392 34.55 -7.56 14.95
CA LEU A 392 33.85 -7.87 16.19
C LEU A 392 33.43 -9.34 16.24
N LEU A 393 32.98 -9.92 15.13
CA LEU A 393 32.68 -11.36 15.08
C LEU A 393 33.95 -12.23 15.24
N LYS A 394 35.09 -11.79 14.71
CA LYS A 394 36.39 -12.46 14.93
C LYS A 394 36.83 -12.36 16.40
N ARG A 395 36.78 -11.15 16.97
CA ARG A 395 37.05 -10.89 18.38
C ARG A 395 36.14 -11.71 19.30
N LEU A 396 34.85 -11.81 18.97
CA LEU A 396 33.89 -12.63 19.69
C LEU A 396 34.23 -14.13 19.64
N GLN A 397 34.82 -14.62 18.54
CA GLN A 397 35.28 -16.01 18.46
C GLN A 397 36.45 -16.27 19.41
N GLU A 398 37.36 -15.31 19.58
CA GLU A 398 38.47 -15.41 20.54
C GLU A 398 37.96 -15.38 21.98
N VAL A 399 37.07 -14.44 22.31
CA VAL A 399 36.39 -14.41 23.62
C VAL A 399 35.67 -15.73 23.87
N ALA A 400 34.93 -16.25 22.89
CA ALA A 400 34.23 -17.53 23.00
C ALA A 400 35.19 -18.74 23.13
N LYS A 401 36.46 -18.65 22.71
CA LYS A 401 37.45 -19.70 22.98
C LYS A 401 37.92 -19.64 24.43
N ASN A 402 38.13 -18.44 24.97
CA ASN A 402 38.53 -18.25 26.37
C ASN A 402 37.41 -18.64 27.34
N GLU A 403 36.16 -18.29 27.00
CA GLU A 403 34.99 -18.63 27.82
C GLU A 403 34.73 -20.13 27.96
N ARG A 404 35.16 -20.96 26.99
CA ARG A 404 35.02 -22.43 27.09
C ARG A 404 35.77 -23.03 28.28
N LYS A 405 36.78 -22.32 28.80
CA LYS A 405 37.61 -22.78 29.91
C LYS A 405 37.12 -22.26 31.27
N LYS A 406 36.01 -21.51 31.31
CA LYS A 406 35.50 -20.93 32.56
C LYS A 406 34.60 -21.93 33.32
N PRO A 407 34.54 -21.84 34.67
CA PRO A 407 33.81 -22.79 35.51
C PRO A 407 32.33 -22.97 35.14
N TRP A 408 31.66 -21.88 34.73
CA TRP A 408 30.24 -21.93 34.38
C TRP A 408 29.92 -22.89 33.22
N VAL A 409 30.89 -23.14 32.33
CA VAL A 409 30.69 -24.08 31.22
C VAL A 409 30.73 -25.51 31.73
N GLU A 410 31.62 -25.81 32.69
CA GLU A 410 31.69 -27.12 33.34
C GLU A 410 30.41 -27.39 34.13
N GLU A 411 29.94 -26.41 34.91
CA GLU A 411 28.66 -26.48 35.62
C GLU A 411 27.48 -26.76 34.67
N GLU A 412 27.43 -26.10 33.49
CA GLU A 412 26.39 -26.39 32.49
C GLU A 412 26.52 -27.77 31.86
N ILE A 413 27.73 -28.29 31.69
CA ILE A 413 27.95 -29.64 31.17
C ILE A 413 27.43 -30.69 32.17
N GLU A 414 27.64 -30.48 33.46
CA GLU A 414 27.19 -31.39 34.52
C GLU A 414 25.67 -31.41 34.68
N LEU A 415 24.99 -30.31 34.35
CA LEU A 415 23.52 -30.18 34.39
C LEU A 415 22.81 -30.74 33.15
N LEU A 416 23.53 -31.28 32.15
CA LEU A 416 22.93 -31.83 30.93
C LEU A 416 22.19 -33.16 31.22
N ASP A 417 20.95 -33.26 30.73
CA ASP A 417 20.16 -34.50 30.83
C ASP A 417 20.73 -35.61 29.93
N ARG A 418 20.52 -36.87 30.33
CA ARG A 418 21.11 -38.07 29.71
C ARG A 418 20.78 -38.22 28.22
N LYS A 419 19.60 -37.73 27.79
CA LYS A 419 19.20 -37.65 26.36
C LYS A 419 20.03 -36.63 25.58
N GLN A 420 20.23 -35.43 26.12
CA GLN A 420 21.00 -34.36 25.46
C GLN A 420 22.48 -34.73 25.34
N PHE A 421 23.00 -35.43 26.35
CA PHE A 421 24.34 -36.01 26.32
C PHE A 421 24.49 -37.05 25.19
N GLN A 422 23.53 -37.97 25.04
CA GLN A 422 23.55 -38.99 23.98
C GLN A 422 23.42 -38.39 22.57
N GLU A 423 22.61 -37.35 22.36
CA GLU A 423 22.50 -36.66 21.07
C GLU A 423 23.80 -35.95 20.69
N ALA A 424 24.44 -35.27 21.65
CA ALA A 424 25.73 -34.63 21.43
C ALA A 424 26.82 -35.66 21.09
N TYR A 425 26.81 -36.82 21.77
CA TYR A 425 27.72 -37.93 21.53
C TYR A 425 27.53 -38.55 20.13
N ARG A 426 26.29 -38.86 19.73
CA ARG A 426 25.98 -39.40 18.38
C ARG A 426 26.43 -38.45 17.27
N TYR A 427 26.26 -37.15 17.48
CA TYR A 427 26.67 -36.13 16.51
C TYR A 427 28.20 -35.98 16.42
N ALA A 428 28.91 -36.05 17.56
CA ALA A 428 30.38 -36.05 17.58
C ALA A 428 30.96 -37.29 16.89
N ALA A 429 30.39 -38.47 17.18
CA ALA A 429 30.80 -39.75 16.58
C ALA A 429 30.62 -39.78 15.05
N LYS A 430 29.56 -39.16 14.51
CA LYS A 430 29.34 -39.03 13.05
C LYS A 430 30.42 -38.20 12.34
N ARG A 431 31.02 -37.21 13.02
CA ARG A 431 32.09 -36.37 12.44
C ARG A 431 33.47 -37.02 12.51
N VAL A 432 33.73 -37.81 13.55
CA VAL A 432 35.01 -38.54 13.73
C VAL A 432 35.18 -39.64 12.69
N ARG A 433 34.10 -40.22 12.14
CA ARG A 433 34.18 -41.22 11.06
C ARG A 433 34.79 -40.72 9.74
N LYS A 434 35.05 -39.41 9.58
CA LYS A 434 35.61 -38.82 8.35
C LYS A 434 37.13 -38.62 8.34
N ASP A 435 37.76 -38.52 9.51
CA ASP A 435 39.22 -38.44 9.64
C ASP A 435 39.73 -39.75 10.26
N LYS A 436 40.32 -40.61 9.42
CA LYS A 436 41.08 -41.78 9.89
C LYS A 436 42.42 -41.30 10.41
N ASP A 437 42.51 -41.08 11.72
CA ASP A 437 43.59 -41.54 12.60
C ASP A 437 43.63 -40.73 13.91
N ASP A 438 43.65 -41.48 15.02
CA ASP A 438 43.82 -41.05 16.42
C ASP A 438 42.82 -40.04 17.00
N PHE A 439 42.79 -39.94 18.34
CA PHE A 439 41.91 -39.12 19.19
C PHE A 439 40.64 -39.80 19.73
N LYS A 440 40.86 -40.68 20.73
CA LYS A 440 39.86 -41.03 21.74
C LYS A 440 40.28 -40.41 23.08
N GLY A 441 39.49 -39.49 23.61
CA GLY A 441 39.72 -38.91 24.93
C GLY A 441 38.49 -38.20 25.48
N HIS A 442 38.24 -38.39 26.78
CA HIS A 442 37.20 -37.72 27.56
C HIS A 442 37.30 -36.18 27.47
N ASP A 443 38.50 -35.66 27.21
CA ASP A 443 38.80 -34.25 27.05
C ASP A 443 38.28 -33.66 25.73
N TYR A 444 38.30 -34.43 24.64
CA TYR A 444 37.77 -33.98 23.34
C TYR A 444 36.24 -33.85 23.36
N GLU A 445 35.57 -34.76 24.06
CA GLU A 445 34.12 -34.71 24.28
C GLU A 445 33.73 -33.49 25.12
N LYS A 446 34.46 -33.24 26.22
CA LYS A 446 34.27 -32.04 27.04
C LYS A 446 34.50 -30.76 26.23
N GLU A 447 35.56 -30.70 25.42
CA GLU A 447 35.82 -29.53 24.58
C GLU A 447 34.75 -29.32 23.50
N PHE A 448 34.24 -30.40 22.90
CA PHE A 448 33.16 -30.35 21.93
C PHE A 448 31.84 -29.84 22.55
N LEU A 449 31.48 -30.36 23.72
CA LEU A 449 30.30 -29.92 24.48
C LEU A 449 30.43 -28.45 24.91
N ALA A 450 31.57 -28.08 25.49
CA ALA A 450 31.88 -26.69 25.86
C ALA A 450 31.74 -25.75 24.66
N LYS A 451 32.28 -26.13 23.50
CA LYS A 451 32.14 -25.36 22.25
C LYS A 451 30.67 -25.21 21.83
N LYS A 452 29.84 -26.25 21.92
CA LYS A 452 28.41 -26.16 21.58
C LYS A 452 27.64 -25.25 22.54
N ILE A 453 27.85 -25.43 23.84
CA ILE A 453 27.20 -24.63 24.89
C ILE A 453 27.53 -23.14 24.71
N VAL A 454 28.83 -22.81 24.61
CA VAL A 454 29.25 -21.42 24.41
C VAL A 454 28.72 -20.87 23.09
N ASN A 455 28.77 -21.64 21.99
CA ASN A 455 28.19 -21.20 20.71
C ASN A 455 26.69 -20.93 20.79
N HIS A 456 25.95 -21.74 21.54
CA HIS A 456 24.53 -21.55 21.76
C HIS A 456 24.26 -20.27 22.56
N ARG A 457 24.96 -20.06 23.68
CA ARG A 457 24.86 -18.84 24.50
C ARG A 457 25.27 -17.58 23.71
N PHE A 458 26.30 -17.68 22.88
CA PHE A 458 26.81 -16.57 22.06
C PHE A 458 25.99 -16.30 20.80
N ARG A 459 25.02 -17.15 20.45
CA ARG A 459 24.15 -16.95 19.26
C ARG A 459 23.41 -15.62 19.33
N LYS A 460 22.91 -15.23 20.51
CA LYS A 460 22.24 -13.94 20.72
C LYS A 460 23.19 -12.75 20.53
N ILE A 461 24.42 -12.84 21.03
CA ILE A 461 25.45 -11.80 20.86
C ILE A 461 25.87 -11.69 19.39
N ARG A 462 26.04 -12.80 18.68
CA ARG A 462 26.31 -12.78 17.23
C ARG A 462 25.19 -12.09 16.46
N LYS A 463 23.93 -12.37 16.79
CA LYS A 463 22.78 -11.68 16.19
C LYS A 463 22.80 -10.19 16.51
N TYR A 464 23.10 -9.82 17.76
CA TYR A 464 23.24 -8.43 18.21
C TYR A 464 24.30 -7.66 17.38
N ILE A 465 25.49 -8.25 17.19
CA ILE A 465 26.57 -7.65 16.38
C ILE A 465 26.17 -7.54 14.91
N LYS A 466 25.60 -8.60 14.33
CA LYS A 466 25.16 -8.60 12.92
C LYS A 466 24.06 -7.59 12.63
N GLN A 467 23.25 -7.24 13.63
CA GLN A 467 22.19 -6.25 13.54
C GLN A 467 22.64 -4.82 13.93
N TYR A 468 23.95 -4.58 14.04
CA TYR A 468 24.53 -3.29 14.44
C TYR A 468 24.02 -2.74 15.78
N ARG A 469 23.51 -3.58 16.69
CA ARG A 469 22.90 -3.11 17.95
C ARG A 469 23.92 -2.48 18.93
N TYR A 470 25.22 -2.65 18.66
CA TYR A 470 26.31 -1.96 19.36
C TYR A 470 26.37 -0.47 19.00
N PHE A 471 25.64 -0.01 17.99
CA PHE A 471 25.43 1.40 17.68
C PHE A 471 24.13 1.91 18.31
N ASN A 472 24.21 3.06 18.99
CA ASN A 472 23.09 3.67 19.68
C ASN A 472 22.44 4.77 18.85
N ILE A 473 21.63 4.38 17.87
CA ILE A 473 20.95 5.33 16.98
C ILE A 473 20.09 6.36 17.74
N ASN A 474 19.36 5.98 18.79
CA ASN A 474 18.55 6.93 19.58
C ASN A 474 19.43 8.02 20.21
N ALA A 475 20.57 7.63 20.80
CA ALA A 475 21.50 8.60 21.38
C ALA A 475 22.19 9.44 20.30
N GLN A 476 22.49 8.84 19.15
CA GLN A 476 23.07 9.55 18.00
C GLN A 476 22.12 10.64 17.49
N TYR A 477 20.84 10.32 17.34
CA TYR A 477 19.83 11.27 16.89
C TYR A 477 19.64 12.40 17.90
N LEU A 478 19.60 12.10 19.21
CA LEU A 478 19.57 13.14 20.24
C LEU A 478 20.83 14.01 20.25
N GLN A 479 22.01 13.46 19.92
CA GLN A 479 23.24 14.24 19.78
C GLN A 479 23.18 15.19 18.58
N PHE A 480 22.62 14.74 17.46
CA PHE A 480 22.33 15.60 16.31
C PHE A 480 21.41 16.76 16.68
N LEU A 481 20.27 16.48 17.32
CA LEU A 481 19.34 17.53 17.77
C LEU A 481 20.00 18.54 18.73
N LYS A 482 20.86 18.06 19.65
CA LYS A 482 21.65 18.93 20.54
C LYS A 482 22.58 19.88 19.80
N GLN A 483 23.23 19.42 18.73
CA GLN A 483 24.15 20.25 17.95
C GLN A 483 23.42 21.38 17.21
N LYS A 484 22.11 21.24 16.95
CA LYS A 484 21.28 22.27 16.33
C LYS A 484 20.80 23.35 17.30
N GLY A 485 20.95 23.15 18.60
CA GLY A 485 20.79 24.21 19.60
C GLY A 485 19.35 24.56 19.98
N GLU A 486 18.36 23.81 19.52
CA GLU A 486 16.95 24.09 19.80
C GLU A 486 16.41 23.17 20.91
N SER A 487 16.26 23.73 22.12
CA SER A 487 15.76 23.01 23.30
C SER A 487 14.39 22.36 23.06
N VAL A 488 13.54 23.03 22.26
CA VAL A 488 12.19 22.59 21.87
C VAL A 488 12.24 21.23 21.16
N LEU A 489 13.16 21.04 20.21
CA LEU A 489 13.29 19.80 19.45
C LEU A 489 13.67 18.60 20.31
N ILE A 490 14.42 18.83 21.41
CA ILE A 490 15.02 17.76 22.21
C ILE A 490 14.03 17.22 23.25
N LYS A 491 13.27 18.11 23.90
CA LYS A 491 12.44 17.75 25.07
C LYS A 491 11.34 16.75 24.70
N GLN A 492 10.63 16.99 23.60
CA GLN A 492 9.55 16.14 23.12
C GLN A 492 10.10 14.78 22.65
N THR A 493 11.10 14.77 21.77
CA THR A 493 11.74 13.55 21.26
C THR A 493 12.34 12.69 22.38
N LEU A 494 12.97 13.30 23.38
CA LEU A 494 13.52 12.58 24.54
C LEU A 494 12.42 11.88 25.35
N THR A 495 11.28 12.53 25.52
CA THR A 495 10.12 11.99 26.24
C THR A 495 9.52 10.82 25.45
N ALA A 496 9.35 10.97 24.13
CA ALA A 496 8.89 9.90 23.25
C ALA A 496 9.81 8.67 23.30
N PHE A 497 11.13 8.86 23.19
CA PHE A 497 12.09 7.75 23.29
C PHE A 497 12.06 7.03 24.64
N ARG A 498 11.79 7.74 25.74
CA ARG A 498 11.61 7.11 27.07
C ARG A 498 10.33 6.26 27.13
N ASN A 499 9.29 6.67 26.41
CA ASN A 499 8.03 5.95 26.30
C ASN A 499 8.07 4.83 25.23
N GLY A 500 9.20 4.65 24.55
CA GLY A 500 9.34 3.66 23.48
C GLY A 500 8.61 4.05 22.19
N THR A 501 8.34 5.34 21.98
CA THR A 501 7.70 5.86 20.78
C THR A 501 8.66 6.70 19.95
N LEU A 502 8.41 6.75 18.64
CA LEU A 502 9.06 7.64 17.69
C LEU A 502 7.98 8.56 17.11
N LEU A 503 8.12 9.86 17.32
CA LEU A 503 7.18 10.86 16.85
C LEU A 503 7.16 10.90 15.32
N PHE A 504 6.02 11.25 14.72
CA PHE A 504 5.82 11.16 13.28
C PHE A 504 6.85 12.03 12.52
N GLU A 505 7.07 13.27 12.96
CA GLU A 505 8.03 14.17 12.31
C GLU A 505 9.50 13.80 12.59
N ASP A 506 9.78 13.00 13.63
CA ASP A 506 11.12 12.45 13.90
C ASP A 506 11.43 11.23 13.02
N THR A 507 10.42 10.63 12.39
CA THR A 507 10.52 9.33 11.73
C THR A 507 11.51 9.35 10.56
N VAL A 508 11.35 10.29 9.62
CA VAL A 508 12.28 10.40 8.48
C VAL A 508 13.67 10.84 8.90
N PRO A 509 13.85 11.90 9.72
CA PRO A 509 15.17 12.28 10.21
C PRO A 509 15.95 11.13 10.84
N TYR A 510 15.28 10.35 11.70
CA TYR A 510 15.86 9.22 12.38
C TYR A 510 16.27 8.10 11.41
N MET A 511 15.37 7.70 10.51
CA MET A 511 15.65 6.65 9.51
C MET A 511 16.73 7.07 8.52
N TYR A 512 16.68 8.31 8.03
CA TYR A 512 17.66 8.82 7.09
C TYR A 512 19.07 8.81 7.69
N LEU A 513 19.22 9.25 8.95
CA LEU A 513 20.48 9.14 9.67
C LEU A 513 20.92 7.68 9.83
N LEU A 514 20.00 6.79 10.19
CA LEU A 514 20.28 5.36 10.34
C LEU A 514 20.77 4.74 9.02
N ASP A 515 20.15 5.09 7.90
CA ASP A 515 20.48 4.57 6.58
C ASP A 515 21.81 5.10 6.05
N LEU A 516 22.09 6.40 6.23
CA LEU A 516 23.40 6.97 5.90
C LEU A 516 24.53 6.27 6.66
N LEU A 517 24.29 5.83 7.89
CA LEU A 517 25.28 5.17 8.74
C LEU A 517 25.42 3.68 8.43
N THR A 518 24.31 2.95 8.38
CA THR A 518 24.31 1.48 8.27
C THR A 518 24.29 0.98 6.82
N GLY A 519 23.96 1.85 5.87
CA GLY A 519 23.95 1.58 4.43
C GLY A 519 22.91 0.57 4.01
N LYS A 520 21.67 0.78 4.42
CA LYS A 520 20.55 0.09 3.79
C LYS A 520 20.59 0.42 2.30
N LYS A 521 20.55 -0.63 1.46
CA LYS A 521 20.66 -0.45 0.02
C LYS A 521 19.36 0.15 -0.50
N PRO A 522 19.42 1.24 -1.31
CA PRO A 522 18.26 1.69 -2.06
C PRO A 522 17.73 0.54 -2.92
N SER A 523 16.42 0.50 -3.11
CA SER A 523 15.80 -0.58 -3.86
C SER A 523 15.93 -0.31 -5.36
N ASN A 524 17.04 -0.77 -5.94
CA ASN A 524 17.29 -0.62 -7.38
C ASN A 524 16.38 -1.51 -8.24
N SER A 525 15.66 -2.45 -7.65
CA SER A 525 14.70 -3.29 -8.37
C SER A 525 13.39 -2.56 -8.67
N ILE A 526 13.02 -1.57 -7.86
CA ILE A 526 11.82 -0.75 -8.08
C ILE A 526 12.10 0.20 -9.24
N LYS A 527 11.18 0.23 -10.20
CA LYS A 527 11.26 1.07 -11.41
C LYS A 527 10.22 2.19 -11.40
N TYR A 528 9.09 1.98 -10.72
CA TYR A 528 8.00 2.96 -10.62
C TYR A 528 7.54 3.11 -9.17
N VAL A 529 7.39 4.36 -8.74
CA VAL A 529 6.85 4.72 -7.42
C VAL A 529 5.62 5.60 -7.63
N PHE A 530 4.50 5.18 -7.06
CA PHE A 530 3.26 5.94 -7.04
C PHE A 530 3.03 6.44 -5.62
N ILE A 531 2.71 7.73 -5.49
CA ILE A 531 2.35 8.37 -4.23
C ILE A 531 0.97 8.98 -4.40
N ASP A 532 -0.01 8.46 -3.67
CA ASP A 532 -1.33 9.07 -3.60
C ASP A 532 -1.42 10.04 -2.42
N GLU A 533 -2.31 11.02 -2.52
CA GLU A 533 -2.50 12.12 -1.56
C GLU A 533 -1.17 12.81 -1.16
N ILE A 534 -0.40 13.25 -2.16
CA ILE A 534 0.91 13.90 -2.00
C ILE A 534 0.91 15.08 -1.02
N GLN A 535 -0.23 15.73 -0.81
CA GLN A 535 -0.38 16.81 0.16
C GLN A 535 -0.23 16.37 1.63
N ASP A 536 -0.25 15.08 1.93
CA ASP A 536 0.07 14.52 3.26
C ASP A 536 1.56 14.27 3.48
N TYR A 537 2.38 14.44 2.43
CA TYR A 537 3.81 14.25 2.48
C TYR A 537 4.53 15.58 2.69
N SER A 538 5.29 15.64 3.78
CA SER A 538 6.26 16.70 4.02
C SER A 538 7.41 16.66 3.00
N PRO A 539 8.07 17.80 2.74
CA PRO A 539 9.20 17.86 1.82
C PRO A 539 10.32 16.86 2.17
N ILE A 540 10.63 16.68 3.45
CA ILE A 540 11.66 15.72 3.90
C ILE A 540 11.28 14.27 3.58
N GLN A 541 10.00 13.90 3.65
CA GLN A 541 9.53 12.56 3.28
C GLN A 541 9.76 12.30 1.79
N LEU A 542 9.44 13.27 0.94
CA LEU A 542 9.67 13.15 -0.51
C LEU A 542 11.15 13.07 -0.87
N ALA A 543 12.00 13.87 -0.22
CA ALA A 543 13.46 13.78 -0.39
C ALA A 543 14.01 12.42 0.04
N TYR A 544 13.50 11.88 1.14
CA TYR A 544 13.87 10.55 1.61
C TYR A 544 13.38 9.43 0.68
N MET A 545 12.17 9.54 0.11
CA MET A 545 11.68 8.59 -0.90
C MET A 545 12.55 8.61 -2.16
N ARG A 546 13.00 9.80 -2.60
CA ARG A 546 13.98 9.92 -3.70
C ARG A 546 15.32 9.25 -3.36
N PHE A 547 15.80 9.41 -2.12
CA PHE A 547 17.00 8.71 -1.63
C PHE A 547 16.85 7.18 -1.65
N LEU A 548 15.67 6.65 -1.29
CA LEU A 548 15.39 5.21 -1.28
C LEU A 548 15.21 4.61 -2.68
N PHE A 549 14.69 5.39 -3.63
CA PHE A 549 14.34 4.96 -4.98
C PHE A 549 14.98 5.86 -6.06
N PRO A 550 16.32 5.87 -6.16
CA PRO A 550 17.06 6.85 -6.97
C PRO A 550 16.90 6.67 -8.49
N TYR A 551 16.51 5.47 -8.97
CA TYR A 551 16.34 5.19 -10.39
C TYR A 551 14.87 5.01 -10.80
N SER A 552 13.94 5.17 -9.87
CA SER A 552 12.52 5.01 -10.13
C SER A 552 11.93 6.26 -10.78
N LYS A 553 10.95 6.05 -11.66
CA LYS A 553 10.04 7.10 -12.11
C LYS A 553 8.93 7.31 -11.08
N PHE A 554 8.57 8.56 -10.80
CA PHE A 554 7.58 8.92 -9.80
C PHE A 554 6.28 9.40 -10.47
N THR A 555 5.15 8.91 -9.99
CA THR A 555 3.83 9.48 -10.26
C THR A 555 3.23 9.94 -8.93
N MET A 556 3.02 11.23 -8.79
CA MET A 556 2.49 11.84 -7.57
C MET A 556 1.09 12.37 -7.85
N LEU A 557 0.12 11.98 -7.03
CA LEU A 557 -1.28 12.35 -7.18
C LEU A 557 -1.71 13.12 -5.94
N GLY A 558 -2.51 14.16 -6.12
CA GLY A 558 -3.14 14.81 -4.99
C GLY A 558 -3.90 16.08 -5.34
N ASP A 559 -4.33 16.76 -4.28
CA ASP A 559 -5.02 18.03 -4.36
C ASP A 559 -4.36 19.03 -3.41
N LEU A 560 -3.64 20.00 -3.98
CA LEU A 560 -3.04 21.11 -3.22
C LEU A 560 -4.04 21.93 -2.40
N ASN A 561 -5.31 21.97 -2.81
CA ASN A 561 -6.34 22.67 -2.05
C ASN A 561 -6.76 21.90 -0.78
N GLN A 562 -6.38 20.62 -0.66
CA GLN A 562 -6.64 19.76 0.50
C GLN A 562 -5.44 19.64 1.44
N SER A 563 -4.42 20.51 1.32
CA SER A 563 -3.28 20.50 2.23
C SER A 563 -3.74 20.84 3.66
N ILE A 564 -3.60 19.87 4.55
CA ILE A 564 -3.92 20.02 5.99
C ILE A 564 -2.74 20.66 6.72
N PHE A 565 -1.51 20.46 6.23
CA PHE A 565 -0.31 21.13 6.73
C PHE A 565 -0.26 22.55 6.16
N GLY A 566 -0.40 23.55 7.04
CA GLY A 566 -0.55 24.97 6.73
C GLY A 566 0.67 25.68 6.09
N SER A 567 1.44 25.02 5.23
CA SER A 567 2.55 25.63 4.47
C SER A 567 2.29 25.57 2.97
N ALA A 568 1.30 26.34 2.53
CA ALA A 568 1.03 26.63 1.12
C ALA A 568 1.98 27.70 0.55
N THR A 569 3.27 27.69 0.91
CA THR A 569 4.21 28.74 0.52
C THR A 569 5.05 28.40 -0.72
N ASN A 570 5.11 27.14 -1.14
CA ASN A 570 5.88 26.74 -2.33
C ASN A 570 5.01 25.99 -3.36
N SER A 571 5.07 26.43 -4.61
CA SER A 571 4.51 25.69 -5.75
C SER A 571 5.09 24.27 -5.77
N PRO A 572 4.28 23.21 -5.94
CA PRO A 572 4.76 21.83 -5.98
C PRO A 572 5.82 21.58 -7.04
N LEU A 573 5.76 22.32 -8.16
CA LEU A 573 6.83 22.34 -9.16
C LEU A 573 8.18 22.72 -8.59
N LYS A 574 8.23 23.76 -7.75
CA LYS A 574 9.48 24.21 -7.15
C LYS A 574 10.04 23.16 -6.21
N MET A 575 9.18 22.60 -5.35
CA MET A 575 9.56 21.53 -4.43
C MET A 575 10.02 20.29 -5.22
N ALA A 576 9.30 19.92 -6.27
CA ALA A 576 9.62 18.78 -7.10
C ALA A 576 10.93 19.00 -7.87
N HIS A 577 11.18 20.20 -8.40
CA HIS A 577 12.46 20.54 -9.02
C HIS A 577 13.62 20.54 -8.02
N GLU A 578 13.40 20.99 -6.79
CA GLU A 578 14.43 20.97 -5.74
C GLU A 578 14.80 19.53 -5.32
N ILE A 579 13.82 18.63 -5.25
CA ILE A 579 14.01 17.25 -4.79
C ILE A 579 14.45 16.31 -5.93
N PHE A 580 13.84 16.44 -7.11
CA PHE A 580 14.01 15.53 -8.25
C PHE A 580 14.87 16.13 -9.37
N GLY A 581 15.22 17.42 -9.30
CA GLY A 581 16.04 18.12 -10.30
C GLY A 581 15.26 18.61 -11.53
N GLU A 582 15.99 19.04 -12.55
CA GLU A 582 15.46 19.39 -13.89
C GLU A 582 15.17 18.14 -14.74
N GLU A 583 14.75 17.04 -14.12
CA GLU A 583 14.26 15.88 -14.86
C GLU A 583 13.03 16.27 -15.70
N LYS A 584 12.64 15.42 -16.67
CA LYS A 584 11.40 15.58 -17.43
C LYS A 584 10.20 15.46 -16.49
N ALA A 585 9.88 16.57 -15.83
CA ALA A 585 8.77 16.74 -14.92
C ALA A 585 7.60 17.33 -15.69
N GLU A 586 6.43 16.72 -15.55
CA GLU A 586 5.22 17.16 -16.21
C GLU A 586 4.09 17.23 -15.18
N ILE A 587 3.30 18.30 -15.24
CA ILE A 587 2.05 18.38 -14.49
C ILE A 587 0.89 18.20 -15.46
N VAL A 588 -0.04 17.34 -15.07
CA VAL A 588 -1.35 17.24 -15.69
C VAL A 588 -2.42 17.61 -14.68
N TYR A 589 -3.36 18.44 -15.11
CA TYR A 589 -4.47 18.90 -14.27
C TYR A 589 -5.75 18.13 -14.63
N LEU A 590 -6.41 17.57 -13.61
CA LEU A 590 -7.77 17.03 -13.69
C LEU A 590 -8.72 18.09 -13.12
N THR A 591 -9.30 18.90 -13.99
CA THR A 591 -10.14 20.04 -13.57
C THR A 591 -11.58 19.63 -13.26
N LYS A 592 -11.98 18.40 -13.62
CA LYS A 592 -13.36 17.94 -13.59
C LYS A 592 -13.64 17.01 -12.43
N SER A 593 -14.53 17.43 -11.53
CA SER A 593 -15.09 16.57 -10.49
C SER A 593 -16.43 15.98 -10.96
N TYR A 594 -16.57 14.65 -10.87
CA TYR A 594 -17.76 13.92 -11.31
C TYR A 594 -18.37 13.00 -10.25
N ARG A 595 -17.72 12.86 -9.08
CA ARG A 595 -18.17 11.93 -8.04
C ARG A 595 -19.30 12.47 -7.17
N SER A 596 -19.18 13.70 -6.70
CA SER A 596 -20.25 14.37 -5.94
C SER A 596 -21.31 14.95 -6.86
N THR A 597 -22.54 15.13 -6.36
CA THR A 597 -23.59 15.87 -7.07
C THR A 597 -23.16 17.33 -7.31
N SER A 598 -23.75 17.95 -8.33
CA SER A 598 -23.46 19.36 -8.65
C SER A 598 -23.80 20.30 -7.50
N ALA A 599 -24.81 19.96 -6.70
CA ALA A 599 -25.23 20.74 -5.54
C ALA A 599 -24.13 20.76 -4.46
N ILE A 600 -23.62 19.58 -4.10
CA ILE A 600 -22.52 19.45 -3.12
C ILE A 600 -21.25 20.12 -3.64
N THR A 601 -20.92 19.94 -4.91
CA THR A 601 -19.70 20.53 -5.51
C THR A 601 -19.75 22.06 -5.53
N LYS A 602 -20.91 22.65 -5.87
CA LYS A 602 -21.11 24.11 -5.81
C LYS A 602 -21.01 24.62 -4.38
N PHE A 603 -21.65 23.94 -3.43
CA PHE A 603 -21.57 24.29 -2.01
C PHE A 603 -20.13 24.28 -1.48
N THR A 604 -19.36 23.22 -1.77
CA THR A 604 -17.99 23.09 -1.25
C THR A 604 -16.98 24.00 -1.94
N LYS A 605 -17.20 24.35 -3.21
CA LYS A 605 -16.34 25.31 -3.92
C LYS A 605 -16.29 26.67 -3.24
N GLU A 606 -17.45 27.18 -2.82
CA GLU A 606 -17.54 28.48 -2.14
C GLU A 606 -16.86 28.49 -0.76
N LEU A 607 -16.60 27.31 -0.19
CA LEU A 607 -15.82 27.22 1.04
C LEU A 607 -14.34 27.58 0.85
N LEU A 608 -13.79 27.59 -0.36
CA LEU A 608 -12.36 27.85 -0.63
C LEU A 608 -12.12 29.26 -1.21
N PRO A 609 -11.33 30.13 -0.57
CA PRO A 609 -11.13 31.54 -0.99
C PRO A 609 -10.40 31.70 -2.33
N ASN A 610 -9.59 30.71 -2.74
CA ASN A 610 -8.81 30.70 -3.98
C ASN A 610 -9.22 29.56 -4.91
N GLY A 611 -10.50 29.17 -4.95
CA GLY A 611 -10.98 28.06 -5.78
C GLY A 611 -10.65 28.23 -7.27
N GLU A 612 -9.46 27.79 -7.69
CA GLU A 612 -9.05 27.69 -9.08
C GLU A 612 -10.05 26.81 -9.85
N LYS A 613 -9.97 26.84 -11.19
CA LYS A 613 -10.90 26.26 -12.18
C LYS A 613 -11.28 24.80 -11.92
N ILE A 614 -12.16 24.56 -10.94
CA ILE A 614 -12.91 23.31 -10.81
C ILE A 614 -14.11 23.48 -11.72
N ASP A 615 -14.07 22.78 -12.85
CA ASP A 615 -15.23 22.57 -13.70
C ASP A 615 -16.02 21.42 -13.07
N TRP A 616 -17.31 21.60 -12.83
CA TRP A 616 -18.14 20.55 -12.23
C TRP A 616 -18.94 19.82 -13.31
N PHE A 617 -19.11 18.53 -13.08
CA PHE A 617 -20.07 17.74 -13.81
C PHE A 617 -21.49 18.05 -13.29
N GLU A 618 -22.44 18.33 -14.17
CA GLU A 618 -23.84 18.56 -13.79
C GLU A 618 -24.57 17.25 -13.49
N ARG A 619 -24.14 16.56 -12.43
CA ARG A 619 -24.92 15.47 -11.87
C ARG A 619 -26.02 16.06 -10.98
N PRO A 620 -27.30 15.93 -11.34
CA PRO A 620 -28.39 16.45 -10.51
C PRO A 620 -28.40 15.75 -9.15
N GLY A 621 -28.79 16.48 -8.11
CA GLY A 621 -28.86 15.96 -6.75
C GLY A 621 -29.59 16.93 -5.83
N GLU A 622 -29.95 16.44 -4.64
CA GLU A 622 -30.56 17.25 -3.58
C GLU A 622 -29.55 18.31 -3.06
N LEU A 623 -30.07 19.46 -2.62
CA LEU A 623 -29.25 20.48 -1.97
C LEU A 623 -28.75 19.98 -0.60
N PRO A 624 -27.52 20.32 -0.19
CA PRO A 624 -27.05 20.11 1.17
C PRO A 624 -28.03 20.67 2.21
N ILE A 625 -28.19 19.97 3.33
CA ILE A 625 -29.06 20.39 4.43
C ILE A 625 -28.20 20.88 5.59
N VAL A 626 -28.46 22.09 6.08
CA VAL A 626 -27.86 22.66 7.29
C VAL A 626 -28.93 22.68 8.37
N THR A 627 -28.83 21.78 9.35
CA THR A 627 -29.83 21.68 10.42
C THR A 627 -29.32 22.30 11.71
N ILE A 628 -30.04 23.28 12.26
CA ILE A 628 -29.60 24.08 13.41
C ILE A 628 -30.25 23.53 14.69
N ALA A 629 -29.45 22.95 15.58
CA ALA A 629 -29.89 22.45 16.87
C ALA A 629 -29.82 23.51 17.95
N SER A 630 -30.77 23.50 18.88
CA SER A 630 -30.86 24.45 19.99
C SER A 630 -29.83 24.16 21.09
N ASN A 631 -29.42 22.90 21.23
CA ASN A 631 -28.44 22.42 22.20
C ASN A 631 -27.91 21.04 21.77
N SER A 632 -26.93 20.52 22.51
CA SER A 632 -26.31 19.22 22.20
C SER A 632 -27.28 18.03 22.21
N GLY A 633 -28.34 18.04 23.03
CA GLY A 633 -29.33 16.95 23.03
C GLY A 633 -30.20 16.97 21.78
N ASP A 634 -30.65 18.16 21.38
CA ASP A 634 -31.38 18.38 20.13
C ASP A 634 -30.52 18.03 18.89
N ALA A 635 -29.22 18.32 18.93
CA ALA A 635 -28.28 17.94 17.87
C ALA A 635 -28.26 16.42 17.65
N ILE A 636 -28.25 15.62 18.72
CA ILE A 636 -28.25 14.15 18.63
C ILE A 636 -29.57 13.63 18.06
N GLU A 637 -30.70 14.19 18.46
CA GLU A 637 -32.01 13.81 17.88
C GLU A 637 -32.09 14.14 16.38
N LYS A 638 -31.54 15.29 15.97
CA LYS A 638 -31.42 15.67 14.55
C LYS A 638 -30.49 14.71 13.79
N ILE A 639 -29.31 14.40 14.34
CA ILE A 639 -28.38 13.40 13.77
C ILE A 639 -29.10 12.06 13.57
N LYS A 640 -29.80 11.58 14.62
CA LYS A 640 -30.55 10.32 14.58
C LYS A 640 -31.63 10.32 13.51
N LYS A 641 -32.41 11.40 13.39
CA LYS A 641 -33.46 11.56 12.39
C LYS A 641 -32.90 11.47 10.97
N HIS A 642 -31.83 12.21 10.67
CA HIS A 642 -31.21 12.19 9.34
C HIS A 642 -30.53 10.85 9.05
N ALA A 643 -29.85 10.26 10.03
CA ALA A 643 -29.21 8.94 9.86
C ALA A 643 -30.23 7.86 9.47
N LYS A 644 -31.38 7.77 10.17
CA LYS A 644 -32.46 6.82 9.81
C LYS A 644 -33.03 7.06 8.42
N MET A 645 -33.20 8.34 8.03
CA MET A 645 -33.72 8.70 6.71
C MET A 645 -32.74 8.31 5.59
N LEU A 646 -31.46 8.62 5.76
CA LEU A 646 -30.43 8.37 4.75
C LEU A 646 -30.10 6.88 4.63
N ALA A 647 -30.15 6.13 5.73
CA ALA A 647 -29.94 4.67 5.71
C ALA A 647 -30.99 3.91 4.88
N GLN A 648 -32.16 4.51 4.60
CA GLN A 648 -33.17 3.93 3.70
C GLN A 648 -32.90 4.25 2.22
N LYS A 649 -32.14 5.30 1.94
CA LYS A 649 -31.85 5.79 0.58
C LYS A 649 -30.46 5.40 0.07
N SER A 650 -29.53 5.11 0.98
CA SER A 650 -28.11 4.96 0.68
C SER A 650 -27.56 3.66 1.24
N SER A 651 -26.62 3.08 0.50
CA SER A 651 -25.92 1.86 0.93
C SER A 651 -24.87 2.16 2.00
N SER A 652 -24.29 3.36 1.97
CA SER A 652 -23.27 3.82 2.90
C SER A 652 -23.63 5.19 3.50
N VAL A 653 -23.64 5.27 4.84
CA VAL A 653 -23.91 6.51 5.57
C VAL A 653 -22.80 6.78 6.58
N ALA A 654 -22.04 7.85 6.36
CA ALA A 654 -20.96 8.25 7.24
C ALA A 654 -21.35 9.43 8.14
N LEU A 655 -21.14 9.25 9.44
CA LEU A 655 -21.28 10.26 10.47
C LEU A 655 -19.88 10.76 10.85
N ILE A 656 -19.52 11.95 10.39
CA ILE A 656 -18.14 12.46 10.50
C ILE A 656 -18.04 13.51 11.61
N GLY A 657 -17.24 13.20 12.64
CA GLY A 657 -16.86 14.14 13.70
C GLY A 657 -15.52 14.81 13.44
N LYS A 658 -15.25 15.94 14.09
CA LYS A 658 -13.94 16.61 14.01
C LYS A 658 -12.83 15.72 14.60
N SER A 659 -13.06 15.15 15.78
CA SER A 659 -12.08 14.33 16.52
C SER A 659 -12.65 12.98 16.97
N LYS A 660 -11.78 12.05 17.34
CA LYS A 660 -12.17 10.73 17.88
C LYS A 660 -13.00 10.88 19.14
N ARG A 661 -12.62 11.81 20.03
CA ARG A 661 -13.37 12.09 21.26
C ARG A 661 -14.81 12.54 20.99
N GLN A 662 -15.05 13.31 19.92
CA GLN A 662 -16.41 13.69 19.54
C GLN A 662 -17.19 12.48 19.02
N CYS A 663 -16.56 11.66 18.18
CA CYS A 663 -17.15 10.46 17.61
C CYS A 663 -17.56 9.45 18.69
N GLU A 664 -16.70 9.18 19.67
CA GLU A 664 -16.98 8.28 20.79
C GLU A 664 -18.19 8.74 21.61
N LYS A 665 -18.30 10.05 21.88
CA LYS A 665 -19.44 10.61 22.62
C LYS A 665 -20.76 10.41 21.88
N VAL A 666 -20.77 10.65 20.57
CA VAL A 666 -21.97 10.48 19.75
C VAL A 666 -22.31 9.00 19.59
N TYR A 667 -21.31 8.14 19.40
CA TYR A 667 -21.50 6.69 19.31
C TYR A 667 -22.16 6.11 20.56
N GLU A 668 -21.67 6.49 21.75
CA GLU A 668 -22.25 6.04 23.03
C GLU A 668 -23.73 6.44 23.19
N GLN A 669 -24.17 7.52 22.53
CA GLN A 669 -25.55 7.98 22.55
C GLN A 669 -26.43 7.36 21.46
N LEU A 670 -25.85 6.79 20.40
CA LEU A 670 -26.57 6.24 19.26
C LEU A 670 -26.61 4.71 19.22
N LYS A 671 -25.63 4.03 19.82
CA LYS A 671 -25.43 2.56 19.70
C LYS A 671 -26.62 1.70 20.16
N ASP A 672 -27.44 2.21 21.07
CA ASP A 672 -28.59 1.47 21.61
C ASP A 672 -29.85 1.60 20.71
N GLU A 673 -29.88 2.60 19.81
CA GLU A 673 -31.02 2.91 18.95
C GLU A 673 -30.76 2.72 17.44
N LEU A 674 -29.49 2.68 17.04
CA LEU A 674 -29.04 2.55 15.66
C LEU A 674 -27.98 1.45 15.57
N ASP A 675 -28.06 0.66 14.51
CA ASP A 675 -26.96 -0.25 14.12
C ASP A 675 -25.86 0.57 13.46
N VAL A 676 -24.97 1.12 14.30
CA VAL A 676 -23.89 2.02 13.89
C VAL A 676 -22.56 1.48 14.37
N THR A 677 -21.53 1.55 13.52
CA THR A 677 -20.18 1.09 13.87
C THR A 677 -19.24 2.28 14.07
N LEU A 678 -18.57 2.35 15.23
CA LEU A 678 -17.50 3.34 15.46
C LEU A 678 -16.19 2.85 14.86
N ILE A 679 -15.61 3.67 13.98
CA ILE A 679 -14.31 3.44 13.37
C ILE A 679 -13.28 4.27 14.15
N ASP A 680 -12.61 3.61 15.09
CA ASP A 680 -11.70 4.25 16.04
C ASP A 680 -10.21 4.05 15.72
N LYS A 681 -9.92 3.26 14.68
CA LYS A 681 -8.60 2.87 14.14
C LYS A 681 -8.72 2.60 12.63
N GLU A 682 -7.59 2.42 11.94
CA GLU A 682 -7.59 1.89 10.58
C GLU A 682 -8.06 0.42 10.59
N TYR A 683 -9.20 0.14 9.94
CA TYR A 683 -9.67 -1.22 9.69
C TYR A 683 -9.12 -1.71 8.34
N SER A 684 -9.20 -3.01 8.07
CA SER A 684 -8.86 -3.56 6.75
C SER A 684 -10.03 -3.50 5.77
N GLU A 685 -11.27 -3.50 6.26
CA GLU A 685 -12.49 -3.31 5.46
C GLU A 685 -13.43 -2.34 6.19
N LEU A 686 -14.12 -1.49 5.42
CA LEU A 686 -15.21 -0.67 5.93
C LEU A 686 -16.45 -1.55 6.10
N PRO A 687 -17.10 -1.53 7.28
CA PRO A 687 -18.36 -2.22 7.45
C PRO A 687 -19.44 -1.55 6.60
N GLU A 688 -20.35 -2.37 6.04
CA GLU A 688 -21.53 -1.87 5.34
C GLU A 688 -22.50 -1.18 6.33
N GLY A 689 -23.27 -0.21 5.85
CA GLY A 689 -24.27 0.50 6.65
C GLY A 689 -23.79 1.83 7.25
N MET A 690 -24.20 2.11 8.50
CA MET A 690 -23.91 3.36 9.19
C MET A 690 -22.59 3.29 9.95
N ILE A 691 -21.70 4.24 9.68
CA ILE A 691 -20.39 4.33 10.34
C ILE A 691 -20.19 5.71 10.96
N ILE A 692 -19.54 5.74 12.13
CA ILE A 692 -19.07 6.98 12.76
C ILE A 692 -17.54 6.99 12.71
N LEU A 693 -16.96 8.09 12.22
CA LEU A 693 -15.51 8.22 12.10
C LEU A 693 -15.04 9.68 12.24
N PRO A 694 -13.81 9.90 12.74
CA PRO A 694 -13.22 11.22 12.78
C PRO A 694 -12.83 11.71 11.38
N SER A 695 -12.74 13.03 11.24
CA SER A 695 -12.49 13.75 9.99
C SER A 695 -11.25 13.27 9.24
N TYR A 696 -10.16 12.96 9.96
CA TYR A 696 -8.92 12.46 9.36
C TYR A 696 -9.02 11.02 8.84
N LEU A 697 -9.87 10.17 9.42
CA LEU A 697 -10.11 8.80 8.92
C LEU A 697 -11.05 8.79 7.71
N ALA A 698 -11.89 9.81 7.56
CA ALA A 698 -12.76 9.95 6.40
C ALA A 698 -11.99 10.33 5.13
N LYS A 699 -10.74 10.79 5.25
CA LYS A 699 -9.93 11.21 4.09
C LYS A 699 -9.60 10.01 3.19
N GLY A 700 -9.71 10.22 1.89
CA GLY A 700 -9.52 9.16 0.88
C GLY A 700 -10.70 8.20 0.75
N LEU A 701 -11.74 8.35 1.57
CA LEU A 701 -12.98 7.57 1.49
C LEU A 701 -14.09 8.37 0.82
N GLU A 702 -15.11 7.68 0.31
CA GLU A 702 -16.29 8.27 -0.32
C GLU A 702 -17.52 7.53 0.18
N PHE A 703 -18.60 8.28 0.43
CA PHE A 703 -19.83 7.76 0.99
C PHE A 703 -21.03 8.30 0.22
N ASP A 704 -22.04 7.47 -0.02
CA ASP A 704 -23.30 7.91 -0.64
C ASP A 704 -23.89 9.11 0.12
N SER A 705 -23.88 9.02 1.45
CA SER A 705 -24.45 10.01 2.35
C SER A 705 -23.48 10.36 3.49
N VAL A 706 -23.32 11.65 3.77
CA VAL A 706 -22.51 12.15 4.89
C VAL A 706 -23.32 13.06 5.81
N ILE A 707 -23.16 12.85 7.11
CA ILE A 707 -23.66 13.72 8.18
C ILE A 707 -22.45 14.24 8.96
N ILE A 708 -22.23 15.56 8.92
CA ILE A 708 -21.23 16.22 9.77
C ILE A 708 -21.84 16.43 11.15
N LEU A 709 -21.21 15.87 12.18
CA LEU A 709 -21.74 15.82 13.55
C LEU A 709 -21.89 17.20 14.19
N ASP A 710 -20.98 18.13 13.89
CA ASP A 710 -21.07 19.52 14.36
C ASP A 710 -20.28 20.48 13.46
N ALA A 711 -20.99 21.33 12.72
CA ALA A 711 -20.46 22.42 11.89
C ALA A 711 -20.64 23.80 12.54
N SER A 712 -20.73 23.86 13.88
CA SER A 712 -20.88 25.10 14.62
C SER A 712 -19.59 25.91 14.73
N ASN A 713 -19.72 27.20 15.09
CA ASN A 713 -18.58 28.08 15.37
C ASN A 713 -17.77 27.65 16.61
N LYS A 714 -18.30 26.74 17.45
CA LYS A 714 -17.53 26.13 18.56
C LYS A 714 -16.54 25.08 18.04
N THR A 715 -16.90 24.40 16.96
CA THR A 715 -16.13 23.29 16.39
C THR A 715 -15.23 23.74 15.25
N TYR A 716 -15.73 24.60 14.37
CA TYR A 716 -14.99 25.18 13.24
C TYR A 716 -14.97 26.70 13.37
N ALA A 717 -13.92 27.24 14.00
CA ALA A 717 -13.79 28.67 14.29
C ALA A 717 -12.63 29.33 13.54
N LYS A 718 -11.58 28.56 13.23
CA LYS A 718 -10.33 29.09 12.68
C LYS A 718 -10.30 28.92 11.17
N GLU A 719 -9.69 29.87 10.48
CA GLU A 719 -9.51 29.82 9.02
C GLU A 719 -8.68 28.60 8.59
N SER A 720 -7.74 28.13 9.42
CA SER A 720 -6.98 26.89 9.19
C SER A 720 -7.85 25.63 9.15
N GLU A 721 -9.07 25.67 9.69
CA GLU A 721 -10.00 24.54 9.73
C GLU A 721 -10.93 24.49 8.50
N ARG A 722 -10.86 25.51 7.64
CA ARG A 722 -11.62 25.58 6.39
C ARG A 722 -11.32 24.42 5.45
N THR A 723 -10.05 24.09 5.28
CA THR A 723 -9.62 22.96 4.44
C THR A 723 -10.13 21.63 5.00
N LEU A 724 -10.20 21.51 6.33
CA LEU A 724 -10.76 20.32 6.98
C LEU A 724 -12.26 20.20 6.72
N LEU A 725 -13.01 21.29 6.89
CA LEU A 725 -14.45 21.33 6.61
C LEU A 725 -14.74 21.03 5.13
N TYR A 726 -13.99 21.64 4.21
CA TYR A 726 -14.04 21.32 2.78
C TYR A 726 -13.81 19.82 2.54
N THR A 727 -12.74 19.26 3.10
CA THR A 727 -12.38 17.85 2.93
C THR A 727 -13.48 16.91 3.40
N VAL A 728 -14.10 17.17 4.55
CA VAL A 728 -15.19 16.35 5.10
C VAL A 728 -16.46 16.47 4.25
N CYS A 729 -16.84 17.67 3.82
CA CYS A 729 -18.00 17.87 2.96
C CYS A 729 -17.86 17.16 1.60
N THR A 730 -16.65 17.15 1.03
CA THR A 730 -16.37 16.51 -0.27
C THR A 730 -16.42 14.98 -0.24
N ARG A 731 -16.61 14.36 0.93
CA ARG A 731 -16.78 12.89 1.05
C ARG A 731 -18.17 12.41 0.68
N ALA A 732 -19.14 13.32 0.56
CA ALA A 732 -20.50 13.01 0.17
C ALA A 732 -20.65 12.89 -1.35
N MET A 733 -21.22 11.76 -1.80
CA MET A 733 -21.53 11.54 -3.22
C MET A 733 -22.94 12.02 -3.59
N HIS A 734 -23.96 11.78 -2.76
CA HIS A 734 -25.37 12.10 -3.07
C HIS A 734 -26.00 13.07 -2.09
N HIS A 735 -25.87 12.81 -0.78
CA HIS A 735 -26.52 13.61 0.26
C HIS A 735 -25.51 14.12 1.29
N LEU A 736 -25.62 15.41 1.63
CA LEU A 736 -24.77 16.06 2.62
C LEU A 736 -25.65 16.77 3.66
N VAL A 737 -25.46 16.42 4.93
CA VAL A 737 -26.13 17.06 6.07
C VAL A 737 -25.08 17.64 7.02
N LEU A 738 -25.23 18.91 7.37
CA LEU A 738 -24.41 19.60 8.36
C LEU A 738 -25.27 19.87 9.59
N VAL A 739 -24.95 19.24 10.71
CA VAL A 739 -25.62 19.52 11.98
C VAL A 739 -24.86 20.64 12.65
N VAL A 740 -25.56 21.69 13.08
CA VAL A 740 -24.98 22.86 13.72
C VAL A 740 -25.49 22.93 15.15
N ASN A 741 -24.59 22.84 16.13
CA ASN A 741 -24.96 23.06 17.52
C ASN A 741 -24.98 24.56 17.85
N GLU A 742 -26.15 25.12 18.10
CA GLU A 742 -26.43 26.54 18.37
C GLU A 742 -26.13 27.48 17.18
N GLN A 743 -24.85 27.87 16.98
CA GLN A 743 -24.47 28.88 15.99
C GLN A 743 -23.64 28.28 14.84
N PRO A 744 -24.02 28.53 13.57
CA PRO A 744 -23.23 28.09 12.42
C PRO A 744 -21.80 28.63 12.45
N SER A 745 -20.85 27.86 11.93
CA SER A 745 -19.48 28.33 11.72
C SER A 745 -19.44 29.55 10.79
N THR A 746 -18.62 30.54 11.15
CA THR A 746 -18.34 31.71 10.28
C THR A 746 -17.72 31.31 8.94
N LEU A 747 -17.14 30.12 8.84
CA LEU A 747 -16.60 29.60 7.58
C LEU A 747 -17.69 29.32 6.52
N LEU A 748 -18.96 29.19 6.94
CA LEU A 748 -20.11 28.99 6.06
C LEU A 748 -20.69 30.31 5.53
N ASP A 749 -20.32 31.47 6.09
CA ASP A 749 -20.90 32.78 5.71
C ASP A 749 -20.61 33.17 4.25
N VAL A 750 -19.53 32.61 3.68
CA VAL A 750 -19.16 32.79 2.27
C VAL A 750 -20.06 32.01 1.30
N VAL A 751 -20.80 31.01 1.79
CA VAL A 751 -21.62 30.14 0.94
C VAL A 751 -23.00 30.79 0.70
N PRO A 752 -23.41 31.01 -0.56
CA PRO A 752 -24.74 31.53 -0.89
C PRO A 752 -25.87 30.63 -0.35
N LYS A 753 -26.91 31.26 0.21
CA LYS A 753 -28.08 30.57 0.79
C LYS A 753 -28.89 29.72 -0.19
N GLU A 754 -28.74 29.96 -1.48
CA GLU A 754 -29.38 29.18 -2.55
C GLU A 754 -28.71 27.82 -2.82
N LEU A 755 -27.53 27.59 -2.25
CA LEU A 755 -26.79 26.34 -2.40
C LEU A 755 -27.05 25.33 -1.27
N TYR A 756 -27.93 25.63 -0.32
CA TYR A 756 -28.30 24.71 0.77
C TYR A 756 -29.68 25.02 1.36
N VAL A 757 -30.25 24.07 2.09
CA VAL A 757 -31.53 24.21 2.81
C VAL A 757 -31.26 24.32 4.30
N ILE A 758 -31.97 25.21 5.00
CA ILE A 758 -31.86 25.38 6.46
C ILE A 758 -33.06 24.72 7.14
N GLU A 759 -32.80 23.87 8.15
CA GLU A 759 -33.82 23.14 8.95
C GLU A 759 -33.71 23.31 10.47
#